data_AF-A0A1D1ZRC4-F1
#
_entry.id   AF-A0A1D1ZRC4-F1
#
_cell.length_a   1.000
_cell.length_b   1.000
_cell.length_c   1.000
_cell.angle_alpha   90.00
_cell.angle_beta   90.00
_cell.angle_gamma   90.00
#
_symmetry.space_group_name_H-M   'P 1'
#
loop_
_entity.id
_entity.type
_entity.pdbx_description
1 polymer ?
#
loop_
_entity_poly.entity_id
_entity_poly.type
_entity_poly.pdbx_seq_one_letter_code
_entity_poly.pdbx_strand_id
1 'polypeptide(L)'
;MEDLDDPAPGSGGMSECIGLCQTKVCGLLGITGDVWDRFSRSENWSALQAFLSQPSTQSVILTLDGRDLSATFKTPDQGKGSARHLCLLKVHARPLSKATFSSNVVAMELSRGIQEQLAVLSSRVFIPMLQAQARQALTGAKPCGGTCIPPSAARTAAQALQQYVLKVNAAKPALQPGSFLVIPDLGSAELYDGAPDAPTPASRDLLAALDQAAGAWIGQLREALAAIPVVPSAQRWPRAPAFLAAWAVRAESLQGLRDQAAGPGVQRALALLRANASPRLPALERLLAELREACPKAASVARHGAALGPRLAALAGAGVQHLPQTFRPVMLTAILMWQHCPDLRAAPGLMLSLLRHVTDDIAESVRQGTEGTSILVLEGPEAVRRLELCLHVLGTWKSMYLEMAAQHSRTPTKGASMWRFPPATIFSGMDELLERAHDVLGLVNMAARFARLETLELGGSKGRELTASLHAIQTEFKSVLTTMQEVDGDPLDPDCPGYGEAWTSCSWVIQDLERRLACVISLALDGCGTVAASFHVLGCFSAWLHREPVAQELQHRYVELVSMFGKEVGAAAVVFREQRSCPLVGPGMAPFSGAVAWSRGIQERIRGGHQGMASLPLAILNSKGGREVQRAYGELLAELKAFEAEQMELWEAEVDVTSASSLMQPLIRMHRNEGLTQVAVNFDPRISELLQEVATFLGQPDLPRSIPGTALQVHAQASVLQLHVSQLESVVNAWNHMQDTMIPEERAIVDALIIRARLSLEQCSQTTWSSKETSGCVTACVEAVTILSQSLSVLKATSGRIQEILDGWLERPLFERKDGKVFSNLELDASMKGLMTMRLENTAFHSSAVVSILSEAVDSLSIIRESQPWRDYLAHVAGQMLEGLAAVVLASARRLLGVICIHDAGQQCEGGPLLEVTLQCQAGQLVWKPDMHTASGKSMQALVASWLEGFLEVGRAMARPGLEDGRDFHAALQAHPAVQRLYADVT
;
A
#
# COMPACT_ATOMS: atom_id res chain seq x y z
N MET A 1 -9.01 -14.80 -105.32
CA MET A 1 -8.05 -14.56 -106.42
C MET A 1 -7.51 -13.17 -106.21
N GLU A 2 -6.19 -13.04 -106.35
CA GLU A 2 -5.31 -11.95 -105.89
C GLU A 2 -4.84 -12.08 -104.43
N ASP A 3 -3.95 -13.05 -104.25
CA ASP A 3 -2.80 -12.95 -103.35
C ASP A 3 -1.85 -11.86 -103.88
N LEU A 4 -1.50 -10.89 -103.03
CA LEU A 4 -0.36 -9.99 -103.25
C LEU A 4 0.32 -9.71 -101.89
N ASP A 5 1.45 -10.37 -101.72
CA ASP A 5 2.66 -9.99 -100.99
C ASP A 5 2.54 -9.31 -99.62
N ASP A 6 2.90 -10.08 -98.58
CA ASP A 6 3.47 -9.59 -97.32
C ASP A 6 4.72 -8.74 -97.59
N PRO A 7 4.83 -7.52 -97.03
CA PRO A 7 6.10 -6.99 -96.58
C PRO A 7 6.22 -7.18 -95.07
N ALA A 8 7.38 -7.68 -94.64
CA ALA A 8 7.78 -7.83 -93.25
C ALA A 8 7.40 -6.60 -92.39
N PRO A 9 7.03 -6.79 -91.09
CA PRO A 9 6.69 -5.67 -90.23
C PRO A 9 7.95 -4.87 -89.90
N GLY A 10 8.20 -3.83 -90.69
CA GLY A 10 9.10 -2.76 -90.29
C GLY A 10 8.60 -2.14 -88.98
N SER A 11 9.52 -1.96 -88.04
CA SER A 11 9.33 -1.37 -86.70
C SER A 11 8.65 0.01 -86.66
N GLY A 12 8.39 0.64 -87.82
CA GLY A 12 7.69 1.93 -87.94
C GLY A 12 6.17 1.88 -87.79
N GLY A 13 5.49 0.76 -88.07
CA GLY A 13 4.02 0.70 -88.01
C GLY A 13 3.43 0.69 -86.59
N MET A 14 4.20 0.17 -85.63
CA MET A 14 3.74 0.03 -84.24
C MET A 14 3.75 1.37 -83.50
N SER A 15 4.74 2.24 -83.75
CA SER A 15 4.84 3.54 -83.08
C SER A 15 3.69 4.48 -83.48
N GLU A 16 3.26 4.43 -84.75
CA GLU A 16 2.13 5.23 -85.24
C GLU A 16 0.78 4.77 -84.66
N CYS A 17 0.57 3.45 -84.53
CA CYS A 17 -0.64 2.91 -83.87
C CYS A 17 -0.66 3.22 -82.36
N ILE A 18 0.51 3.22 -81.71
CA ILE A 18 0.65 3.65 -80.32
C ILE A 18 0.26 5.13 -80.17
N GLY A 19 0.69 6.00 -81.09
CA GLY A 19 0.32 7.42 -81.07
C GLY A 19 -1.19 7.66 -81.28
N LEU A 20 -1.84 6.88 -82.15
CA LEU A 20 -3.30 6.94 -82.32
C LEU A 20 -4.07 6.42 -81.09
N CYS A 21 -3.57 5.35 -80.47
CA CYS A 21 -4.05 4.85 -79.19
C CYS A 21 -3.94 5.92 -78.09
N GLN A 22 -2.79 6.58 -77.98
CA GLN A 22 -2.54 7.64 -77.01
C GLN A 22 -3.58 8.77 -77.14
N THR A 23 -3.78 9.29 -78.35
CA THR A 23 -4.75 10.36 -78.60
C THR A 23 -6.17 9.96 -78.21
N LYS A 24 -6.58 8.72 -78.52
CA LYS A 24 -7.93 8.22 -78.23
C LYS A 24 -8.14 7.95 -76.74
N VAL A 25 -7.15 7.39 -76.05
CA VAL A 25 -7.22 7.10 -74.60
C VAL A 25 -7.12 8.38 -73.77
N CYS A 26 -6.18 9.26 -74.07
CA CYS A 26 -6.03 10.54 -73.37
C CYS A 26 -7.27 11.43 -73.55
N GLY A 27 -7.87 11.43 -74.74
CA GLY A 27 -9.12 12.17 -75.00
C GLY A 27 -10.33 11.62 -74.24
N LEU A 28 -10.46 10.30 -74.09
CA LEU A 28 -11.61 9.68 -73.42
C LEU A 28 -11.50 9.66 -71.90
N LEU A 29 -10.29 9.45 -71.35
CA LEU A 29 -10.07 9.42 -69.90
C LEU A 29 -9.68 10.80 -69.32
N GLY A 30 -9.42 11.80 -70.16
CA GLY A 30 -9.02 13.15 -69.74
C GLY A 30 -7.63 13.21 -69.09
N ILE A 31 -6.69 12.40 -69.59
CA ILE A 31 -5.35 12.20 -69.02
C ILE A 31 -4.31 13.08 -69.75
N THR A 32 -3.31 13.62 -69.04
CA THR A 32 -2.18 14.36 -69.64
C THR A 32 -1.12 13.43 -70.24
N GLY A 33 -0.36 13.91 -71.22
CA GLY A 33 0.71 13.14 -71.89
C GLY A 33 1.71 12.50 -70.93
N ASP A 34 2.03 13.19 -69.82
CA ASP A 34 2.99 12.72 -68.81
C ASP A 34 2.57 11.42 -68.10
N VAL A 35 1.27 11.18 -67.94
CA VAL A 35 0.75 9.95 -67.32
C VAL A 35 0.85 8.78 -68.30
N TRP A 36 0.63 9.03 -69.60
CA TRP A 36 0.84 8.03 -70.65
C TRP A 36 2.32 7.66 -70.79
N ASP A 37 3.22 8.63 -70.66
CA ASP A 37 4.66 8.40 -70.71
C ASP A 37 5.17 7.60 -69.49
N ARG A 38 4.55 7.78 -68.32
CA ARG A 38 4.79 6.91 -67.15
C ARG A 38 4.25 5.49 -67.37
N PHE A 39 3.09 5.36 -67.99
CA PHE A 39 2.49 4.07 -68.32
C PHE A 39 3.31 3.27 -69.35
N SER A 40 3.87 3.92 -70.37
CA SER A 40 4.69 3.26 -71.40
C SER A 40 5.99 2.64 -70.88
N ARG A 41 6.43 3.05 -69.68
CA ARG A 41 7.61 2.53 -68.98
C ARG A 41 7.26 1.45 -67.94
N SER A 42 5.97 1.16 -67.74
CA SER A 42 5.50 0.17 -66.76
C SER A 42 5.40 -1.24 -67.34
N GLU A 43 5.44 -2.27 -66.50
CA GLU A 43 5.30 -3.69 -66.91
C GLU A 43 3.95 -3.98 -67.61
N ASN A 44 2.92 -3.21 -67.28
CA ASN A 44 1.57 -3.31 -67.84
C ASN A 44 1.46 -2.81 -69.29
N TRP A 45 2.51 -2.16 -69.81
CA TRP A 45 2.58 -1.75 -71.21
C TRP A 45 2.54 -2.92 -72.19
N SER A 46 3.10 -4.06 -71.79
CA SER A 46 3.14 -5.30 -72.56
C SER A 46 1.75 -5.79 -72.98
N ALA A 47 0.74 -5.60 -72.14
CA ALA A 47 -0.65 -5.96 -72.43
C ALA A 47 -1.24 -5.08 -73.55
N LEU A 48 -0.94 -3.77 -73.56
CA LEU A 48 -1.38 -2.88 -74.63
C LEU A 48 -0.62 -3.16 -75.94
N GLN A 49 0.67 -3.49 -75.86
CA GLN A 49 1.45 -3.89 -77.03
C GLN A 49 0.96 -5.22 -77.63
N ALA A 50 0.65 -6.21 -76.78
CA ALA A 50 0.06 -7.46 -77.20
C ALA A 50 -1.31 -7.23 -77.86
N PHE A 51 -2.14 -6.37 -77.27
CA PHE A 51 -3.39 -5.94 -77.91
C PHE A 51 -3.13 -5.32 -79.29
N LEU A 52 -2.12 -4.50 -79.51
CA LEU A 52 -1.88 -3.89 -80.82
C LEU A 52 -1.34 -4.89 -81.86
N SER A 53 -0.40 -5.76 -81.46
CA SER A 53 0.36 -6.64 -82.38
C SER A 53 -0.29 -8.01 -82.61
N GLN A 54 -0.94 -8.60 -81.62
CA GLN A 54 -1.44 -9.97 -81.72
C GLN A 54 -2.88 -10.02 -82.28
N PRO A 55 -3.16 -10.96 -83.20
CA PRO A 55 -4.52 -11.17 -83.72
C PRO A 55 -5.43 -11.89 -82.71
N SER A 56 -4.86 -12.64 -81.76
CA SER A 56 -5.60 -13.42 -80.75
C SER A 56 -6.20 -12.58 -79.63
N THR A 57 -5.65 -11.40 -79.34
CA THR A 57 -6.13 -10.49 -78.29
C THR A 57 -7.13 -9.48 -78.87
N GLN A 58 -8.42 -9.71 -78.65
CA GLN A 58 -9.50 -8.86 -79.17
C GLN A 58 -9.91 -7.71 -78.24
N SER A 59 -9.55 -7.75 -76.96
CA SER A 59 -9.96 -6.74 -75.98
C SER A 59 -8.84 -6.40 -75.01
N VAL A 60 -8.74 -5.15 -74.58
CA VAL A 60 -7.90 -4.73 -73.43
C VAL A 60 -8.67 -3.71 -72.58
N ILE A 61 -8.53 -3.79 -71.26
CA ILE A 61 -9.16 -2.88 -70.31
C ILE A 61 -8.08 -2.01 -69.67
N LEU A 62 -8.25 -0.70 -69.81
CA LEU A 62 -7.42 0.32 -69.16
C LEU A 62 -8.12 0.81 -67.91
N THR A 63 -7.44 0.78 -66.77
CA THR A 63 -7.96 1.26 -65.49
C THR A 63 -7.13 2.46 -65.04
N LEU A 64 -7.82 3.56 -64.71
CA LEU A 64 -7.24 4.76 -64.13
C LEU A 64 -7.68 4.85 -62.68
N ASP A 65 -6.75 4.63 -61.76
CA ASP A 65 -6.97 4.82 -60.32
C ASP A 65 -6.16 6.03 -59.85
N GLY A 66 -6.85 7.14 -59.60
CA GLY A 66 -6.21 8.43 -59.32
C GLY A 66 -5.36 8.94 -60.50
N ARG A 67 -4.05 8.76 -60.44
CA ARG A 67 -3.07 9.21 -61.47
C ARG A 67 -2.28 8.06 -62.11
N ASP A 68 -2.60 6.81 -61.78
CA ASP A 68 -1.91 5.62 -62.27
C ASP A 68 -2.80 4.86 -63.26
N LEU A 69 -2.25 4.61 -64.45
CA LEU A 69 -2.90 3.91 -65.54
C LEU A 69 -2.36 2.48 -65.60
N SER A 70 -3.24 1.49 -65.67
CA SER A 70 -2.85 0.08 -65.86
C SER A 70 -3.67 -0.58 -66.97
N ALA A 71 -3.09 -1.57 -67.66
CA ALA A 71 -3.76 -2.34 -68.70
C ALA A 71 -3.86 -3.81 -68.30
N THR A 72 -5.06 -4.37 -68.39
CA THR A 72 -5.32 -5.77 -68.04
C THR A 72 -6.26 -6.42 -69.04
N PHE A 73 -6.13 -7.73 -69.19
CA PHE A 73 -7.07 -8.56 -69.96
C PHE A 73 -8.20 -9.13 -69.10
N LYS A 74 -8.07 -9.05 -67.76
CA LYS A 74 -9.06 -9.52 -66.80
C LYS A 74 -10.08 -8.42 -66.49
N THR A 75 -11.33 -8.81 -66.26
CA THR A 75 -12.35 -7.88 -65.76
C THR A 75 -12.01 -7.48 -64.32
N PRO A 76 -11.95 -6.17 -63.99
CA PRO A 76 -11.62 -5.72 -62.64
C PRO A 76 -12.69 -6.12 -61.63
N ASP A 77 -12.28 -6.47 -60.41
CA ASP A 77 -13.19 -6.74 -59.30
C ASP A 77 -13.92 -5.45 -58.89
N GLN A 78 -15.23 -5.54 -58.69
CA GLN A 78 -16.09 -4.40 -58.31
C GLN A 78 -15.87 -4.01 -56.84
N GLY A 79 -14.68 -3.52 -56.51
CA GLY A 79 -14.33 -2.95 -55.22
C GLY A 79 -14.62 -1.45 -55.13
N LYS A 80 -14.77 -0.94 -53.90
CA LYS A 80 -15.21 0.42 -53.49
C LYS A 80 -14.32 1.61 -53.97
N GLY A 81 -13.54 1.47 -55.04
CA GLY A 81 -12.63 2.50 -55.55
C GLY A 81 -13.27 3.47 -56.55
N SER A 82 -12.69 4.67 -56.69
CA SER A 82 -13.13 5.69 -57.67
C SER A 82 -12.54 5.54 -59.07
N ALA A 83 -12.00 4.37 -59.38
CA ALA A 83 -11.30 4.12 -60.63
C ALA A 83 -12.23 4.25 -61.86
N ARG A 84 -11.69 4.77 -62.96
CA ARG A 84 -12.36 4.82 -64.27
C ARG A 84 -11.81 3.71 -65.15
N HIS A 85 -12.69 3.03 -65.87
CA HIS A 85 -12.31 1.88 -66.69
C HIS A 85 -12.68 2.13 -68.16
N LEU A 86 -11.74 1.91 -69.08
CA LEU A 86 -11.92 2.06 -70.52
C LEU A 86 -11.60 0.74 -71.22
N CYS A 87 -12.57 0.15 -71.90
CA CYS A 87 -12.39 -1.06 -72.69
C CYS A 87 -12.13 -0.70 -74.17
N LEU A 88 -11.05 -1.23 -74.73
CA LEU A 88 -10.75 -1.15 -76.16
C LEU A 88 -10.99 -2.51 -76.80
N LEU A 89 -11.77 -2.54 -77.88
CA LEU A 89 -12.19 -3.76 -78.58
C LEU A 89 -11.79 -3.70 -80.06
N LYS A 90 -11.25 -4.81 -80.58
CA LYS A 90 -11.04 -5.04 -82.01
C LYS A 90 -12.27 -5.69 -82.61
N VAL A 91 -12.87 -5.05 -83.60
CA VAL A 91 -14.03 -5.58 -84.34
C VAL A 91 -13.64 -6.79 -85.20
N HIS A 92 -12.40 -6.84 -85.68
CA HIS A 92 -11.86 -7.95 -86.47
C HIS A 92 -10.52 -8.43 -85.89
N ALA A 93 -10.32 -9.75 -85.86
CA ALA A 93 -9.12 -10.40 -85.33
C ALA A 93 -7.90 -10.26 -86.27
N ARG A 94 -7.44 -9.03 -86.50
CA ARG A 94 -6.27 -8.71 -87.34
C ARG A 94 -5.30 -7.78 -86.60
N PRO A 95 -3.99 -7.83 -86.90
CA PRO A 95 -3.04 -6.85 -86.37
C PRO A 95 -3.41 -5.45 -86.86
N LEU A 96 -3.27 -4.45 -85.98
CA LEU A 96 -3.71 -3.09 -86.28
C LEU A 96 -2.60 -2.33 -87.01
N SER A 97 -2.95 -1.71 -88.14
CA SER A 97 -2.12 -0.72 -88.86
C SER A 97 -2.83 0.64 -88.89
N LYS A 98 -2.10 1.72 -89.20
CA LYS A 98 -2.59 3.11 -89.22
C LYS A 98 -3.89 3.30 -90.02
N ALA A 99 -4.02 2.63 -91.17
CA ALA A 99 -5.21 2.72 -92.03
C ALA A 99 -6.44 2.00 -91.46
N THR A 100 -6.25 1.02 -90.59
CA THR A 100 -7.31 0.16 -90.05
C THR A 100 -7.68 0.49 -88.60
N PHE A 101 -6.94 1.38 -87.94
CA PHE A 101 -7.12 1.67 -86.51
C PHE A 101 -8.47 2.31 -86.17
N SER A 102 -8.92 3.29 -86.97
CA SER A 102 -10.17 4.02 -86.71
C SER A 102 -11.43 3.20 -86.98
N SER A 103 -11.40 2.31 -87.97
CA SER A 103 -12.54 1.46 -88.35
C SER A 103 -12.65 0.18 -87.51
N ASN A 104 -11.53 -0.35 -87.00
CA ASN A 104 -11.52 -1.61 -86.24
C ASN A 104 -11.46 -1.47 -84.72
N VAL A 105 -11.17 -0.29 -84.15
CA VAL A 105 -11.06 -0.12 -82.68
C VAL A 105 -12.24 0.65 -82.11
N VAL A 106 -13.06 -0.04 -81.32
CA VAL A 106 -14.15 0.54 -80.53
C VAL A 106 -13.68 0.78 -79.10
N ALA A 107 -13.97 1.95 -78.54
CA ALA A 107 -13.64 2.30 -77.18
C ALA A 107 -14.93 2.53 -76.38
N MET A 108 -15.04 1.92 -75.19
CA MET A 108 -16.22 2.01 -74.33
C MET A 108 -15.79 2.27 -72.88
N GLU A 109 -16.33 3.32 -72.27
CA GLU A 109 -16.14 3.61 -70.85
C GLU A 109 -17.09 2.73 -70.00
N LEU A 110 -16.55 2.11 -68.96
CA LEU A 110 -17.27 1.24 -68.03
C LEU A 110 -17.50 2.00 -66.72
N SER A 111 -18.76 2.18 -66.35
CA SER A 111 -19.19 2.82 -65.10
C SER A 111 -19.27 1.83 -63.94
N ARG A 112 -19.39 2.33 -62.70
CA ARG A 112 -19.46 1.53 -61.46
C ARG A 112 -20.63 0.53 -61.43
N GLY A 113 -21.67 0.73 -62.25
CA GLY A 113 -22.82 -0.16 -62.40
C GLY A 113 -22.87 -0.76 -63.81
N ILE A 114 -21.96 -1.67 -64.15
CA ILE A 114 -21.87 -2.26 -65.52
C ILE A 114 -23.21 -2.87 -65.94
N GLN A 115 -23.90 -3.58 -65.06
CA GLN A 115 -25.21 -4.17 -65.36
C GLN A 115 -26.28 -3.09 -65.63
N GLU A 116 -26.28 -2.00 -64.88
CA GLU A 116 -27.22 -0.88 -65.06
C GLU A 116 -26.93 -0.10 -66.33
N GLN A 117 -25.65 0.17 -66.62
CA GLN A 117 -25.21 0.79 -67.86
C GLN A 117 -25.58 -0.08 -69.06
N LEU A 118 -25.39 -1.40 -68.99
CA LEU A 118 -25.82 -2.33 -70.03
C LEU A 118 -27.34 -2.36 -70.17
N ALA A 119 -28.10 -2.29 -69.08
CA ALA A 119 -29.56 -2.21 -69.16
C ALA A 119 -30.03 -0.91 -69.84
N VAL A 120 -29.41 0.23 -69.52
CA VAL A 120 -29.70 1.54 -70.14
C VAL A 120 -29.30 1.57 -71.62
N LEU A 121 -28.14 1.03 -71.97
CA LEU A 121 -27.70 0.93 -73.38
C LEU A 121 -28.62 -0.01 -74.17
N SER A 122 -29.02 -1.13 -73.57
CA SER A 122 -29.98 -2.06 -74.16
C SER A 122 -31.33 -1.39 -74.41
N SER A 123 -31.86 -0.65 -73.43
CA SER A 123 -33.18 -0.01 -73.56
C SER A 123 -33.18 1.21 -74.46
N ARG A 124 -32.16 2.08 -74.39
CA ARG A 124 -32.14 3.38 -75.09
C ARG A 124 -31.51 3.33 -76.48
N VAL A 125 -30.60 2.40 -76.73
CA VAL A 125 -29.81 2.37 -77.98
C VAL A 125 -30.09 1.10 -78.77
N PHE A 126 -29.85 -0.08 -78.19
CA PHE A 126 -29.89 -1.33 -78.95
C PHE A 126 -31.31 -1.79 -79.31
N ILE A 127 -32.27 -1.72 -78.38
CA ILE A 127 -33.66 -2.09 -78.66
C ILE A 127 -34.27 -1.16 -79.73
N PRO A 128 -34.18 0.18 -79.63
CA PRO A 128 -34.69 1.08 -80.67
C PRO A 128 -34.01 0.87 -82.03
N MET A 129 -32.69 0.62 -82.05
CA MET A 129 -31.95 0.34 -83.28
C MET A 129 -32.43 -0.96 -83.96
N LEU A 130 -32.58 -2.05 -83.19
CA LEU A 130 -33.07 -3.33 -83.71
C LEU A 130 -34.52 -3.24 -84.18
N GLN A 131 -35.36 -2.49 -83.47
CA GLN A 131 -36.75 -2.23 -83.87
C GLN A 131 -36.81 -1.36 -85.12
N ALA A 132 -35.96 -0.34 -85.26
CA ALA A 132 -35.87 0.50 -86.45
C ALA A 132 -35.39 -0.30 -87.67
N GLN A 133 -34.38 -1.16 -87.50
CA GLN A 133 -33.91 -2.07 -88.57
C GLN A 133 -34.98 -3.08 -88.97
N ALA A 134 -35.71 -3.66 -88.01
CA ALA A 134 -36.83 -4.56 -88.29
C ALA A 134 -37.96 -3.86 -89.07
N ARG A 135 -38.25 -2.59 -88.75
CA ARG A 135 -39.24 -1.76 -89.47
C ARG A 135 -38.77 -1.43 -90.89
N GLN A 136 -37.51 -1.05 -91.07
CA GLN A 136 -36.93 -0.73 -92.38
C GLN A 136 -36.87 -1.95 -93.32
N ALA A 137 -36.65 -3.15 -92.77
CA ALA A 137 -36.67 -4.39 -93.54
C ALA A 137 -38.08 -4.78 -94.04
N LEU A 138 -39.15 -4.32 -93.37
CA LEU A 138 -40.54 -4.54 -93.79
C LEU A 138 -41.00 -3.55 -94.88
N THR A 139 -40.38 -2.38 -94.99
CA THR A 139 -40.74 -1.33 -95.97
C THR A 139 -39.94 -1.38 -97.27
N GLY A 140 -39.04 -2.37 -97.44
CA GLY A 140 -38.32 -2.61 -98.70
C GLY A 140 -37.17 -1.65 -99.01
N ALA A 141 -36.78 -0.77 -98.09
CA ALA A 141 -35.63 0.12 -98.28
C ALA A 141 -34.30 -0.62 -98.00
N LYS A 142 -33.33 -0.54 -98.93
CA LYS A 142 -31.98 -1.09 -98.72
C LYS A 142 -31.28 -0.35 -97.57
N PRO A 143 -30.83 -1.03 -96.50
CA PRO A 143 -30.01 -0.40 -95.47
C PRO A 143 -28.61 -0.11 -96.00
N CYS A 144 -28.05 1.03 -95.61
CA CYS A 144 -26.68 1.42 -95.93
C CYS A 144 -25.68 0.52 -95.16
N GLY A 145 -25.12 -0.48 -95.84
CA GLY A 145 -23.97 -1.25 -95.38
C GLY A 145 -24.27 -2.54 -94.60
N GLY A 146 -24.10 -3.68 -95.28
CA GLY A 146 -23.71 -4.97 -94.69
C GLY A 146 -24.72 -5.72 -93.80
N THR A 147 -25.27 -6.82 -94.36
CA THR A 147 -26.09 -7.88 -93.72
C THR A 147 -27.43 -7.46 -93.09
N CYS A 148 -28.53 -7.79 -93.78
CA CYS A 148 -29.88 -7.64 -93.27
C CYS A 148 -30.17 -8.73 -92.21
N ILE A 149 -30.41 -8.33 -90.95
CA ILE A 149 -30.94 -9.26 -89.94
C ILE A 149 -32.41 -9.55 -90.31
N PRO A 150 -32.87 -10.81 -90.34
CA PRO A 150 -34.27 -11.13 -90.59
C PRO A 150 -35.17 -10.41 -89.56
N PRO A 151 -36.34 -9.86 -89.98
CA PRO A 151 -37.22 -9.11 -89.07
C PRO A 151 -37.77 -9.97 -87.93
N SER A 152 -37.78 -11.30 -88.06
CA SER A 152 -38.09 -12.24 -86.97
C SER A 152 -36.94 -12.37 -85.97
N ALA A 153 -35.70 -12.46 -86.43
CA ALA A 153 -34.51 -12.52 -85.59
C ALA A 153 -34.27 -11.20 -84.85
N ALA A 154 -34.48 -10.06 -85.51
CA ALA A 154 -34.39 -8.73 -84.88
C ALA A 154 -35.45 -8.54 -83.78
N ARG A 155 -36.69 -9.01 -84.01
CA ARG A 155 -37.74 -9.03 -82.96
C ARG A 155 -37.40 -9.95 -81.80
N THR A 156 -36.89 -11.14 -82.08
CA THR A 156 -36.50 -12.11 -81.03
C THR A 156 -35.33 -11.57 -80.19
N ALA A 157 -34.34 -10.93 -80.83
CA ALA A 157 -33.22 -10.29 -80.13
C ALA A 157 -33.67 -9.09 -79.29
N ALA A 158 -34.58 -8.26 -79.81
CA ALA A 158 -35.17 -7.15 -79.04
C ALA A 158 -35.94 -7.66 -77.81
N GLN A 159 -36.72 -8.75 -77.95
CA GLN A 159 -37.41 -9.39 -76.83
C GLN A 159 -36.43 -9.97 -75.81
N ALA A 160 -35.34 -10.62 -76.24
CA ALA A 160 -34.31 -11.15 -75.34
C ALA A 160 -33.60 -10.03 -74.56
N LEU A 161 -33.28 -8.91 -75.21
CA LEU A 161 -32.72 -7.72 -74.54
C LEU A 161 -33.71 -7.08 -73.59
N GLN A 162 -35.00 -7.05 -73.94
CA GLN A 162 -36.05 -6.56 -73.05
C GLN A 162 -36.21 -7.46 -71.82
N GLN A 163 -36.14 -8.78 -71.99
CA GLN A 163 -36.10 -9.73 -70.87
C GLN A 163 -34.86 -9.55 -70.00
N TYR A 164 -33.70 -9.24 -70.59
CA TYR A 164 -32.50 -8.90 -69.84
C TYR A 164 -32.70 -7.62 -69.00
N VAL A 165 -33.25 -6.56 -69.59
CA VAL A 165 -33.58 -5.31 -68.88
C VAL A 165 -34.56 -5.57 -67.72
N LEU A 166 -35.58 -6.41 -67.93
CA LEU A 166 -36.53 -6.80 -66.88
C LEU A 166 -35.84 -7.60 -65.77
N LYS A 167 -34.96 -8.55 -66.10
CA LYS A 167 -34.22 -9.35 -65.11
C LYS A 167 -33.23 -8.51 -64.31
N VAL A 168 -32.50 -7.60 -64.94
CA VAL A 168 -31.55 -6.70 -64.25
C VAL A 168 -32.30 -5.75 -63.31
N ASN A 169 -33.45 -5.23 -63.73
CA ASN A 169 -34.26 -4.37 -62.87
C ASN A 169 -35.01 -5.13 -61.77
N ALA A 170 -35.39 -6.39 -62.00
CA ALA A 170 -35.95 -7.27 -60.98
C ALA A 170 -34.89 -7.73 -59.96
N ALA A 171 -33.61 -7.83 -60.36
CA ALA A 171 -32.51 -8.17 -59.47
C ALA A 171 -32.04 -6.99 -58.59
N LYS A 172 -32.60 -5.79 -58.77
CA LYS A 172 -32.33 -4.65 -57.87
C LYS A 172 -33.01 -4.90 -56.51
N PRO A 173 -32.34 -4.62 -55.38
CA PRO A 173 -32.97 -4.74 -54.08
C PRO A 173 -34.20 -3.80 -54.01
N ALA A 174 -35.35 -4.36 -53.61
CA ALA A 174 -36.67 -3.71 -53.64
C ALA A 174 -36.82 -2.42 -52.78
N LEU A 175 -35.78 -2.03 -52.04
CA LEU A 175 -35.79 -0.94 -51.05
C LEU A 175 -34.78 0.19 -51.36
N GLN A 176 -34.37 0.35 -52.62
CA GLN A 176 -33.61 1.55 -53.03
C GLN A 176 -34.53 2.65 -53.58
N PRO A 177 -34.25 3.93 -53.30
CA PRO A 177 -34.96 5.04 -53.92
C PRO A 177 -34.84 4.95 -55.45
N GLY A 178 -35.98 4.81 -56.14
CA GLY A 178 -36.03 4.67 -57.59
C GLY A 178 -36.26 3.25 -58.12
N SER A 179 -36.88 2.34 -57.37
CA SER A 179 -37.43 1.10 -57.94
C SER A 179 -38.50 1.45 -59.01
N PHE A 180 -38.29 1.07 -60.27
CA PHE A 180 -39.20 1.38 -61.37
C PHE A 180 -40.04 0.15 -61.75
N LEU A 181 -41.37 0.31 -61.79
CA LEU A 181 -42.23 -0.58 -62.58
C LEU A 181 -41.92 -0.34 -64.07
N VAL A 182 -41.08 -1.20 -64.66
CA VAL A 182 -40.67 -1.06 -66.05
C VAL A 182 -41.89 -1.30 -66.96
N ILE A 183 -42.23 -0.29 -67.75
CA ILE A 183 -43.24 -0.42 -68.80
C ILE A 183 -42.53 -0.95 -70.05
N PRO A 184 -43.00 -2.06 -70.66
CA PRO A 184 -42.47 -2.52 -71.93
C PRO A 184 -42.67 -1.46 -73.03
N ASP A 185 -41.60 -0.85 -73.55
CA ASP A 185 -41.66 0.00 -74.75
C ASP A 185 -41.83 -0.87 -76.00
N LEU A 186 -43.07 -1.24 -76.26
CA LEU A 186 -43.48 -1.94 -77.47
C LEU A 186 -44.01 -0.91 -78.45
N GLY A 187 -43.09 -0.20 -79.12
CA GLY A 187 -43.39 0.69 -80.23
C GLY A 187 -44.40 1.80 -79.89
N SER A 188 -43.89 3.01 -79.74
CA SER A 188 -44.64 4.26 -79.52
C SER A 188 -45.77 4.60 -80.52
N ALA A 189 -46.17 3.72 -81.44
CA ALA A 189 -47.27 3.93 -82.36
C ALA A 189 -48.61 3.32 -81.91
N GLU A 190 -48.66 2.21 -81.17
CA GLU A 190 -49.95 1.60 -80.77
C GLU A 190 -50.43 2.01 -79.37
N LEU A 191 -49.52 2.49 -78.51
CA LEU A 191 -49.85 2.92 -77.14
C LEU A 191 -50.14 4.42 -76.99
N TYR A 192 -49.85 5.24 -78.02
CA TYR A 192 -50.01 6.70 -77.97
C TYR A 192 -50.98 7.29 -79.00
N ASP A 193 -51.28 6.58 -80.10
CA ASP A 193 -52.33 6.99 -81.05
C ASP A 193 -53.60 6.17 -80.81
N GLY A 194 -54.46 6.68 -79.94
CA GLY A 194 -55.79 6.10 -79.71
C GLY A 194 -56.52 6.79 -78.58
N ALA A 195 -57.66 7.42 -78.91
CA ALA A 195 -58.63 7.93 -77.94
C ALA A 195 -59.10 6.79 -76.99
N PRO A 196 -59.49 7.10 -75.75
CA PRO A 196 -59.66 6.12 -74.65
C PRO A 196 -60.78 5.08 -74.78
N ASP A 197 -61.57 5.05 -75.86
CA ASP A 197 -62.88 4.36 -75.87
C ASP A 197 -63.10 3.31 -76.99
N ALA A 198 -62.06 2.70 -77.58
CA ALA A 198 -62.24 1.62 -78.56
C ALA A 198 -61.44 0.35 -78.23
N PRO A 199 -62.07 -0.85 -78.15
CA PRO A 199 -61.37 -2.10 -77.96
C PRO A 199 -60.82 -2.57 -79.30
N THR A 200 -59.62 -2.14 -79.67
CA THR A 200 -58.86 -2.84 -80.71
C THR A 200 -58.30 -4.14 -80.12
N PRO A 201 -58.42 -5.29 -80.81
CA PRO A 201 -57.80 -6.52 -80.36
C PRO A 201 -56.28 -6.33 -80.39
N ALA A 202 -55.70 -6.19 -79.21
CA ALA A 202 -54.25 -6.12 -79.02
C ALA A 202 -53.58 -7.33 -79.69
N SER A 203 -52.46 -7.10 -80.35
CA SER A 203 -51.68 -8.20 -80.94
C SER A 203 -51.31 -9.24 -79.86
N ARG A 204 -51.34 -10.53 -80.21
CA ARG A 204 -51.01 -11.65 -79.29
C ARG A 204 -49.63 -11.46 -78.61
N ASP A 205 -48.71 -10.80 -79.33
CA ASP A 205 -47.36 -10.49 -78.86
C ASP A 205 -47.36 -9.36 -77.81
N LEU A 206 -48.23 -8.35 -77.95
CA LEU A 206 -48.41 -7.27 -76.96
C LEU A 206 -48.99 -7.82 -75.65
N LEU A 207 -49.98 -8.71 -75.74
CA LEU A 207 -50.59 -9.35 -74.56
C LEU A 207 -49.61 -10.26 -73.82
N ALA A 208 -48.83 -11.07 -74.54
CA ALA A 208 -47.80 -11.93 -73.94
C ALA A 208 -46.72 -11.11 -73.19
N ALA A 209 -46.32 -9.96 -73.75
CA ALA A 209 -45.35 -9.08 -73.12
C ALA A 209 -45.92 -8.31 -71.91
N LEU A 210 -47.19 -7.86 -71.98
CA LEU A 210 -47.89 -7.27 -70.84
C LEU A 210 -48.09 -8.28 -69.71
N ASP A 211 -48.42 -9.53 -70.02
CA ASP A 211 -48.54 -10.62 -69.03
C ASP A 211 -47.20 -10.96 -68.37
N GLN A 212 -46.10 -10.89 -69.11
CA GLN A 212 -44.75 -11.08 -68.57
C GLN A 212 -44.34 -9.92 -67.66
N ALA A 213 -44.64 -8.67 -68.05
CA ALA A 213 -44.42 -7.49 -67.22
C ALA A 213 -45.26 -7.51 -65.95
N ALA A 214 -46.55 -7.89 -66.04
CA ALA A 214 -47.42 -8.07 -64.89
C ALA A 214 -46.88 -9.15 -63.92
N GLY A 215 -46.29 -10.23 -64.44
CA GLY A 215 -45.60 -11.23 -63.62
C GLY A 215 -44.41 -10.66 -62.83
N ALA A 216 -43.59 -9.82 -63.48
CA ALA A 216 -42.48 -9.14 -62.82
C ALA A 216 -42.95 -8.11 -61.78
N TRP A 217 -44.00 -7.35 -62.08
CA TRP A 217 -44.62 -6.40 -61.14
C TRP A 217 -45.18 -7.10 -59.91
N ILE A 218 -45.82 -8.27 -60.07
CA ILE A 218 -46.30 -9.08 -58.94
C ILE A 218 -45.14 -9.53 -58.04
N GLY A 219 -44.01 -9.95 -58.62
CA GLY A 219 -42.80 -10.31 -57.86
C GLY A 219 -42.27 -9.13 -57.06
N GLN A 220 -42.04 -7.99 -57.73
CA GLN A 220 -41.52 -6.76 -57.10
C GLN A 220 -42.45 -6.23 -56.00
N LEU A 221 -43.77 -6.21 -56.22
CA LEU A 221 -44.74 -5.75 -55.23
C LEU A 221 -44.82 -6.69 -54.02
N ARG A 222 -44.74 -8.02 -54.23
CA ARG A 222 -44.70 -8.98 -53.12
C ARG A 222 -43.45 -8.81 -52.28
N GLU A 223 -42.29 -8.66 -52.91
CA GLU A 223 -41.03 -8.43 -52.20
C GLU A 223 -41.05 -7.10 -51.43
N ALA A 224 -41.50 -6.00 -52.05
CA ALA A 224 -41.58 -4.70 -51.39
C ALA A 224 -42.57 -4.65 -50.21
N LEU A 225 -43.71 -5.35 -50.32
CA LEU A 225 -44.71 -5.45 -49.24
C LEU A 225 -44.23 -6.37 -48.11
N ALA A 226 -43.60 -7.50 -48.45
CA ALA A 226 -43.04 -8.47 -47.49
C ALA A 226 -41.77 -7.98 -46.79
N ALA A 227 -41.02 -7.04 -47.39
CA ALA A 227 -39.78 -6.52 -46.86
C ALA A 227 -40.02 -5.64 -45.61
N ILE A 228 -40.23 -6.27 -44.45
CA ILE A 228 -40.10 -5.62 -43.14
C ILE A 228 -38.67 -5.06 -43.06
N PRO A 229 -38.47 -3.75 -42.80
CA PRO A 229 -37.14 -3.20 -42.63
C PRO A 229 -36.60 -3.75 -41.31
N VAL A 230 -36.06 -4.96 -41.38
CA VAL A 230 -35.23 -5.55 -40.35
C VAL A 230 -33.85 -4.99 -40.65
N VAL A 231 -33.30 -4.19 -39.72
CA VAL A 231 -31.92 -3.76 -39.80
C VAL A 231 -31.07 -5.04 -39.92
N PRO A 232 -30.19 -5.17 -40.94
CA PRO A 232 -29.38 -6.37 -41.11
C PRO A 232 -28.66 -6.69 -39.81
N SER A 233 -28.95 -7.85 -39.20
CA SER A 233 -28.45 -8.25 -37.88
C SER A 233 -26.95 -8.61 -37.88
N ALA A 234 -26.17 -8.08 -38.81
CA ALA A 234 -24.73 -8.31 -38.88
C ALA A 234 -23.98 -7.65 -37.71
N GLN A 235 -24.62 -6.73 -36.98
CA GLN A 235 -24.12 -6.13 -35.74
C GLN A 235 -25.03 -6.54 -34.57
N ARG A 236 -24.44 -7.05 -33.48
CA ARG A 236 -25.17 -7.45 -32.24
C ARG A 236 -25.95 -6.28 -31.64
N TRP A 237 -25.42 -5.06 -31.73
CA TRP A 237 -26.01 -3.83 -31.21
C TRP A 237 -26.50 -2.92 -32.34
N PRO A 238 -27.68 -3.19 -32.91
CA PRO A 238 -28.29 -2.35 -33.94
C PRO A 238 -28.65 -0.97 -33.40
N ARG A 239 -28.12 0.08 -34.03
CA ARG A 239 -28.41 1.48 -33.65
C ARG A 239 -29.87 1.84 -33.92
N ALA A 240 -30.57 2.32 -32.90
CA ALA A 240 -31.94 2.85 -33.01
C ALA A 240 -32.18 3.85 -34.16
N PRO A 241 -31.27 4.81 -34.49
CA PRO A 241 -31.46 5.71 -35.63
C PRO A 241 -31.48 4.99 -36.99
N ALA A 242 -30.77 3.87 -37.14
CA ALA A 242 -30.77 3.08 -38.38
C ALA A 242 -32.12 2.40 -38.62
N PHE A 243 -32.77 1.94 -37.54
CA PHE A 243 -34.13 1.39 -37.60
C PHE A 243 -35.14 2.46 -38.09
N LEU A 244 -35.08 3.67 -37.55
CA LEU A 244 -35.96 4.77 -37.98
C LEU A 244 -35.70 5.21 -39.43
N ALA A 245 -34.43 5.27 -39.84
CA ALA A 245 -34.05 5.58 -41.22
C ALA A 245 -34.55 4.52 -42.22
N ALA A 246 -34.49 3.23 -41.85
CA ALA A 246 -35.00 2.15 -42.69
C ALA A 246 -36.52 2.25 -42.90
N TRP A 247 -37.27 2.67 -41.87
CA TRP A 247 -38.70 2.95 -42.00
C TRP A 247 -39.01 4.19 -42.85
N ALA A 248 -38.17 5.22 -42.80
CA ALA A 248 -38.29 6.38 -43.68
C ALA A 248 -38.06 6.00 -45.15
N VAL A 249 -37.02 5.22 -45.44
CA VAL A 249 -36.72 4.70 -46.78
C VAL A 249 -37.85 3.80 -47.29
N ARG A 250 -38.43 2.94 -46.42
CA ARG A 250 -39.58 2.12 -46.78
C ARG A 250 -40.81 2.97 -47.12
N ALA A 251 -41.09 4.02 -46.34
CA ALA A 251 -42.21 4.92 -46.62
C ALA A 251 -42.04 5.62 -47.97
N GLU A 252 -40.84 6.13 -48.27
CA GLU A 252 -40.50 6.77 -49.54
C GLU A 252 -40.59 5.79 -50.72
N SER A 253 -40.08 4.56 -50.55
CA SER A 253 -40.11 3.52 -51.59
C SER A 253 -41.52 3.06 -51.92
N LEU A 254 -42.35 2.79 -50.89
CA LEU A 254 -43.76 2.40 -51.10
C LEU A 254 -44.58 3.54 -51.71
N GLN A 255 -44.29 4.79 -51.34
CA GLN A 255 -44.92 5.96 -51.96
C GLN A 255 -44.51 6.09 -53.43
N GLY A 256 -43.23 5.93 -53.75
CA GLY A 256 -42.74 5.93 -55.13
C GLY A 256 -43.38 4.83 -55.99
N LEU A 257 -43.53 3.60 -55.45
CA LEU A 257 -44.22 2.51 -56.14
C LEU A 257 -45.70 2.80 -56.37
N ARG A 258 -46.37 3.44 -55.40
CA ARG A 258 -47.77 3.86 -55.53
C ARG A 258 -47.94 4.92 -56.62
N ASP A 259 -47.07 5.92 -56.65
CA ASP A 259 -47.12 7.01 -57.62
C ASP A 259 -46.83 6.49 -59.04
N GLN A 260 -45.89 5.55 -59.18
CA GLN A 260 -45.64 4.86 -60.45
C GLN A 260 -46.81 3.99 -60.91
N ALA A 261 -47.44 3.26 -59.99
CA ALA A 261 -48.62 2.46 -60.31
C ALA A 261 -49.81 3.35 -60.74
N ALA A 262 -49.90 4.59 -60.25
CA ALA A 262 -50.87 5.59 -60.67
C ALA A 262 -50.52 6.29 -62.00
N GLY A 263 -49.32 6.05 -62.54
CA GLY A 263 -48.86 6.65 -63.80
C GLY A 263 -49.69 6.21 -65.02
N PRO A 264 -49.81 7.07 -66.05
CA PRO A 264 -50.71 6.85 -67.19
C PRO A 264 -50.31 5.64 -68.06
N GLY A 265 -49.05 5.21 -68.03
CA GLY A 265 -48.60 4.00 -68.74
C GLY A 265 -49.06 2.70 -68.07
N VAL A 266 -48.94 2.61 -66.75
CA VAL A 266 -49.36 1.43 -65.97
C VAL A 266 -50.89 1.34 -65.91
N GLN A 267 -51.60 2.47 -65.80
CA GLN A 267 -53.07 2.49 -65.84
C GLN A 267 -53.63 2.03 -67.20
N ARG A 268 -53.00 2.43 -68.32
CA ARG A 268 -53.37 1.93 -69.65
C ARG A 268 -53.06 0.45 -69.81
N ALA A 269 -51.92 -0.03 -69.32
CA ALA A 269 -51.59 -1.46 -69.30
C ALA A 269 -52.61 -2.29 -68.49
N LEU A 270 -53.05 -1.79 -67.33
CA LEU A 270 -54.11 -2.41 -66.53
C LEU A 270 -55.47 -2.41 -67.25
N ALA A 271 -55.82 -1.35 -67.97
CA ALA A 271 -57.05 -1.29 -68.77
C ALA A 271 -57.04 -2.32 -69.92
N LEU A 272 -55.92 -2.49 -70.60
CA LEU A 272 -55.74 -3.50 -71.66
C LEU A 272 -55.75 -4.94 -71.12
N LEU A 273 -55.17 -5.18 -69.94
CA LEU A 273 -55.22 -6.47 -69.26
C LEU A 273 -56.63 -6.81 -68.75
N ARG A 274 -57.42 -5.80 -68.35
CA ARG A 274 -58.86 -5.94 -67.99
C ARG A 274 -59.71 -6.31 -69.19
N ALA A 275 -59.51 -5.61 -70.32
CA ALA A 275 -60.27 -5.85 -71.54
C ALA A 275 -60.07 -7.28 -72.10
N ASN A 276 -58.92 -7.91 -71.83
CA ASN A 276 -58.56 -9.25 -72.33
C ASN A 276 -58.59 -10.36 -71.26
N ALA A 277 -59.13 -10.10 -70.06
CA ALA A 277 -59.31 -11.08 -68.98
C ALA A 277 -58.05 -11.91 -68.63
N SER A 278 -56.89 -11.26 -68.45
CA SER A 278 -55.64 -11.95 -68.07
C SER A 278 -55.75 -12.67 -66.71
N PRO A 279 -55.19 -13.89 -66.55
CA PRO A 279 -55.24 -14.65 -65.30
C PRO A 279 -54.42 -14.03 -64.15
N ARG A 280 -53.50 -13.10 -64.44
CA ARG A 280 -52.63 -12.46 -63.43
C ARG A 280 -53.23 -11.19 -62.84
N LEU A 281 -54.29 -10.65 -63.45
CA LEU A 281 -54.93 -9.40 -63.05
C LEU A 281 -55.46 -9.40 -61.60
N PRO A 282 -56.19 -10.44 -61.12
CA PRO A 282 -56.72 -10.41 -59.75
C PRO A 282 -55.62 -10.37 -58.68
N ALA A 283 -54.50 -11.05 -58.92
CA ALA A 283 -53.36 -11.03 -58.02
C ALA A 283 -52.67 -9.66 -57.98
N LEU A 284 -52.58 -8.98 -59.12
CA LEU A 284 -51.99 -7.64 -59.23
C LEU A 284 -52.89 -6.57 -58.58
N GLU A 285 -54.21 -6.61 -58.82
CA GLU A 285 -55.16 -5.68 -58.21
C GLU A 285 -55.23 -5.82 -56.69
N ARG A 286 -55.14 -7.06 -56.17
CA ARG A 286 -55.02 -7.31 -54.74
C ARG A 286 -53.75 -6.68 -54.15
N LEU A 287 -52.59 -6.89 -54.78
CA LEU A 287 -51.32 -6.32 -54.31
C LEU A 287 -51.31 -4.78 -54.39
N LEU A 288 -51.96 -4.19 -55.40
CA LEU A 288 -52.11 -2.74 -55.50
C LEU A 288 -53.05 -2.18 -54.42
N ALA A 289 -54.09 -2.92 -54.03
CA ALA A 289 -54.93 -2.57 -52.89
C ALA A 289 -54.15 -2.66 -51.57
N GLU A 290 -53.39 -3.75 -51.36
CA GLU A 290 -52.50 -3.92 -50.21
C GLU A 290 -51.44 -2.80 -50.13
N LEU A 291 -50.89 -2.36 -51.28
CA LEU A 291 -49.98 -1.22 -51.36
C LEU A 291 -50.65 0.09 -50.93
N ARG A 292 -51.87 0.37 -51.41
CA ARG A 292 -52.63 1.58 -51.02
C ARG A 292 -52.89 1.65 -49.52
N GLU A 293 -53.11 0.51 -48.87
CA GLU A 293 -53.26 0.44 -47.41
C GLU A 293 -51.93 0.51 -46.65
N ALA A 294 -50.84 -0.05 -47.21
CA ALA A 294 -49.53 -0.07 -46.57
C ALA A 294 -48.81 1.30 -46.60
N CYS A 295 -49.01 2.11 -47.66
CA CYS A 295 -48.41 3.45 -47.78
C CYS A 295 -48.73 4.38 -46.58
N PRO A 296 -50.00 4.63 -46.20
CA PRO A 296 -50.31 5.51 -45.07
C PRO A 296 -49.78 4.96 -43.74
N LYS A 297 -49.77 3.63 -43.55
CA LYS A 297 -49.22 2.98 -42.36
C LYS A 297 -47.71 3.23 -42.23
N ALA A 298 -46.95 3.02 -43.30
CA ALA A 298 -45.51 3.28 -43.31
C ALA A 298 -45.17 4.78 -43.13
N ALA A 299 -45.91 5.67 -43.80
CA ALA A 299 -45.73 7.11 -43.67
C ALA A 299 -46.08 7.64 -42.26
N SER A 300 -47.11 7.10 -41.63
CA SER A 300 -47.50 7.39 -40.25
C SER A 300 -46.38 7.01 -39.27
N VAL A 301 -45.84 5.78 -39.37
CA VAL A 301 -44.72 5.30 -38.54
C VAL A 301 -43.47 6.17 -38.75
N ALA A 302 -43.10 6.48 -39.99
CA ALA A 302 -41.94 7.32 -40.29
C ALA A 302 -42.08 8.74 -39.74
N ARG A 303 -43.28 9.35 -39.84
CA ARG A 303 -43.55 10.71 -39.33
C ARG A 303 -43.40 10.79 -37.82
N HIS A 304 -43.97 9.85 -37.08
CA HIS A 304 -43.87 9.84 -35.62
C HIS A 304 -42.47 9.40 -35.15
N GLY A 305 -41.81 8.51 -35.90
CA GLY A 305 -40.40 8.16 -35.69
C GLY A 305 -39.45 9.34 -35.87
N ALA A 306 -39.74 10.27 -36.78
CA ALA A 306 -38.94 11.48 -36.97
C ALA A 306 -38.88 12.38 -35.72
N ALA A 307 -39.90 12.34 -34.85
CA ALA A 307 -39.89 13.07 -33.58
C ALA A 307 -38.89 12.48 -32.55
N LEU A 308 -38.61 11.18 -32.64
CA LEU A 308 -37.64 10.48 -31.79
C LEU A 308 -36.19 10.64 -32.31
N GLY A 309 -36.01 10.91 -33.60
CA GLY A 309 -34.71 11.08 -34.25
C GLY A 309 -33.74 12.05 -33.54
N PRO A 310 -34.13 13.30 -33.25
CA PRO A 310 -33.27 14.26 -32.54
C PRO A 310 -32.91 13.82 -31.12
N ARG A 311 -33.80 13.07 -30.45
CA ARG A 311 -33.57 12.56 -29.08
C ARG A 311 -32.58 11.40 -29.08
N LEU A 312 -32.63 10.52 -30.09
CA LEU A 312 -31.65 9.45 -30.27
C LEU A 312 -30.30 9.98 -30.73
N ALA A 313 -30.27 11.03 -31.56
CA ALA A 313 -29.02 11.71 -31.92
C ALA A 313 -28.35 12.34 -30.70
N ALA A 314 -29.14 12.94 -29.79
CA ALA A 314 -28.62 13.45 -28.52
C ALA A 314 -28.12 12.33 -27.59
N LEU A 315 -28.72 11.14 -27.63
CA LEU A 315 -28.27 9.97 -26.88
C LEU A 315 -26.93 9.44 -27.40
N ALA A 316 -26.78 9.32 -28.72
CA ALA A 316 -25.54 8.88 -29.36
C ALA A 316 -24.38 9.88 -29.23
N GLY A 317 -24.67 11.17 -29.04
CA GLY A 317 -23.67 12.23 -28.88
C GLY A 317 -23.33 12.57 -27.42
N ALA A 318 -24.05 12.00 -26.44
CA ALA A 318 -23.81 12.28 -25.03
C ALA A 318 -22.69 11.39 -24.47
N GLY A 319 -21.79 11.98 -23.68
CA GLY A 319 -20.83 11.19 -22.89
C GLY A 319 -21.55 10.31 -21.85
N VAL A 320 -20.95 9.19 -21.47
CA VAL A 320 -21.56 8.17 -20.57
C VAL A 320 -22.12 8.78 -19.27
N GLN A 321 -21.43 9.78 -18.71
CA GLN A 321 -21.85 10.50 -17.50
C GLN A 321 -23.15 11.32 -17.66
N HIS A 322 -23.45 11.75 -18.88
CA HIS A 322 -24.61 12.59 -19.19
C HIS A 322 -25.78 11.81 -19.79
N LEU A 323 -25.58 10.52 -20.13
CA LEU A 323 -26.64 9.64 -20.64
C LEU A 323 -27.91 9.62 -19.77
N PRO A 324 -27.84 9.54 -18.42
CA PRO A 324 -29.03 9.53 -17.57
C PRO A 324 -29.98 10.72 -17.76
N GLN A 325 -29.45 11.89 -18.16
CA GLN A 325 -30.24 13.10 -18.39
C GLN A 325 -31.10 13.01 -19.67
N THR A 326 -30.68 12.16 -20.63
CA THR A 326 -31.34 11.99 -21.93
C THR A 326 -32.42 10.89 -21.92
N PHE A 327 -32.38 9.97 -20.95
CA PHE A 327 -33.28 8.82 -20.87
C PHE A 327 -34.76 9.22 -20.76
N ARG A 328 -35.08 10.20 -19.90
CA ARG A 328 -36.46 10.62 -19.66
C ARG A 328 -37.10 11.24 -20.90
N PRO A 329 -36.46 12.20 -21.60
CA PRO A 329 -36.95 12.69 -22.89
C PRO A 329 -37.16 11.61 -23.95
N VAL A 330 -36.28 10.61 -24.04
CA VAL A 330 -36.39 9.50 -24.99
C VAL A 330 -37.61 8.63 -24.66
N MET A 331 -37.76 8.21 -23.40
CA MET A 331 -38.90 7.39 -22.95
C MET A 331 -40.25 8.10 -23.09
N LEU A 332 -40.33 9.38 -22.70
CA LEU A 332 -41.56 10.16 -22.88
C LEU A 332 -41.96 10.26 -24.36
N THR A 333 -40.98 10.48 -25.24
CA THR A 333 -41.24 10.55 -26.69
C THR A 333 -41.71 9.21 -27.25
N ALA A 334 -41.09 8.10 -26.82
CA ALA A 334 -41.50 6.75 -27.22
C ALA A 334 -42.93 6.40 -26.73
N ILE A 335 -43.29 6.82 -25.52
CA ILE A 335 -44.64 6.64 -24.97
C ILE A 335 -45.66 7.51 -25.73
N LEU A 336 -45.33 8.75 -26.05
CA LEU A 336 -46.19 9.62 -26.89
C LEU A 336 -46.38 9.03 -28.29
N MET A 337 -45.33 8.47 -28.89
CA MET A 337 -45.43 7.73 -30.16
C MET A 337 -46.41 6.56 -30.04
N TRP A 338 -46.35 5.78 -28.96
CA TRP A 338 -47.29 4.69 -28.71
C TRP A 338 -48.75 5.17 -28.58
N GLN A 339 -48.97 6.32 -27.93
CA GLN A 339 -50.32 6.86 -27.72
C GLN A 339 -50.94 7.43 -28.99
N HIS A 340 -50.16 8.12 -29.83
CA HIS A 340 -50.68 8.88 -30.97
C HIS A 340 -50.65 8.12 -32.31
N CYS A 341 -49.91 7.01 -32.41
CA CYS A 341 -49.85 6.20 -33.64
C CYS A 341 -50.83 5.02 -33.60
N PRO A 342 -51.95 5.04 -34.35
CA PRO A 342 -52.84 3.88 -34.45
C PRO A 342 -52.14 2.68 -35.12
N ASP A 343 -51.28 2.93 -36.11
CA ASP A 343 -50.63 1.89 -36.90
C ASP A 343 -49.53 1.14 -36.13
N LEU A 344 -48.84 1.82 -35.19
CA LEU A 344 -47.89 1.16 -34.28
C LEU A 344 -48.60 0.32 -33.23
N ARG A 345 -49.79 0.74 -32.77
CA ARG A 345 -50.61 -0.04 -31.83
C ARG A 345 -51.16 -1.32 -32.45
N ALA A 346 -51.42 -1.31 -33.75
CA ALA A 346 -51.83 -2.50 -34.49
C ALA A 346 -50.70 -3.56 -34.60
N ALA A 347 -49.44 -3.16 -34.43
CA ALA A 347 -48.26 -4.03 -34.52
C ALA A 347 -47.30 -3.81 -33.33
N PRO A 348 -47.62 -4.31 -32.12
CA PRO A 348 -46.82 -4.10 -30.91
C PRO A 348 -45.36 -4.57 -31.02
N GLY A 349 -45.08 -5.55 -31.89
CA GLY A 349 -43.72 -6.02 -32.15
C GLY A 349 -42.75 -4.95 -32.65
N LEU A 350 -43.26 -3.90 -33.34
CA LEU A 350 -42.44 -2.78 -33.82
C LEU A 350 -42.00 -1.85 -32.71
N MET A 351 -42.86 -1.63 -31.71
CA MET A 351 -42.51 -0.86 -30.52
C MET A 351 -41.51 -1.64 -29.66
N LEU A 352 -41.70 -2.97 -29.55
CA LEU A 352 -40.76 -3.84 -28.85
C LEU A 352 -39.37 -3.82 -29.51
N SER A 353 -39.28 -3.91 -30.83
CA SER A 353 -37.98 -3.83 -31.53
C SER A 353 -37.32 -2.47 -31.37
N LEU A 354 -38.10 -1.38 -31.39
CA LEU A 354 -37.59 -0.03 -31.14
C LEU A 354 -37.00 0.09 -29.72
N LEU A 355 -37.72 -0.38 -28.70
CA LEU A 355 -37.24 -0.35 -27.30
C LEU A 355 -35.99 -1.20 -27.08
N ARG A 356 -35.90 -2.35 -27.77
CA ARG A 356 -34.68 -3.17 -27.81
C ARG A 356 -33.52 -2.38 -28.41
N HIS A 357 -33.69 -1.83 -29.61
CA HIS A 357 -32.63 -1.06 -30.26
C HIS A 357 -32.19 0.18 -29.48
N VAL A 358 -33.09 0.84 -28.74
CA VAL A 358 -32.70 1.95 -27.85
C VAL A 358 -31.88 1.45 -26.66
N THR A 359 -32.27 0.32 -26.06
CA THR A 359 -31.53 -0.30 -24.95
C THR A 359 -30.16 -0.81 -25.42
N ASP A 360 -30.11 -1.38 -26.60
CA ASP A 360 -28.91 -1.86 -27.29
C ASP A 360 -27.94 -0.70 -27.60
N ASP A 361 -28.46 0.44 -28.07
CA ASP A 361 -27.67 1.66 -28.34
C ASP A 361 -27.09 2.26 -27.05
N ILE A 362 -27.84 2.22 -25.94
CA ILE A 362 -27.34 2.61 -24.61
C ILE A 362 -26.24 1.66 -24.14
N ALA A 363 -26.46 0.35 -24.24
CA ALA A 363 -25.46 -0.65 -23.86
C ALA A 363 -24.16 -0.49 -24.66
N GLU A 364 -24.26 -0.25 -25.97
CA GLU A 364 -23.12 0.02 -26.84
C GLU A 364 -22.38 1.31 -26.46
N SER A 365 -23.11 2.39 -26.21
CA SER A 365 -22.52 3.69 -25.83
C SER A 365 -21.77 3.59 -24.50
N VAL A 366 -22.33 2.84 -23.55
CA VAL A 366 -21.69 2.56 -22.25
C VAL A 366 -20.45 1.69 -22.44
N ARG A 367 -20.53 0.61 -23.23
CA ARG A 367 -19.39 -0.26 -23.52
C ARG A 367 -18.22 0.51 -24.14
N GLN A 368 -18.48 1.30 -25.18
CA GLN A 368 -17.47 2.12 -25.84
C GLN A 368 -16.84 3.15 -24.91
N GLY A 369 -17.64 3.82 -24.07
CA GLY A 369 -17.12 4.80 -23.13
C GLY A 369 -16.42 4.24 -21.89
N THR A 370 -16.57 2.94 -21.63
CA THR A 370 -15.85 2.27 -20.52
C THR A 370 -14.50 1.70 -20.99
N GLU A 371 -14.30 1.51 -22.32
CA GLU A 371 -13.08 0.98 -22.95
C GLU A 371 -12.62 -0.34 -22.28
N GLY A 372 -13.40 -1.41 -22.41
CA GLY A 372 -13.19 -2.62 -21.60
C GLY A 372 -11.82 -3.30 -21.73
N THR A 373 -11.12 -3.13 -22.86
CA THR A 373 -9.74 -3.61 -23.06
C THR A 373 -8.71 -2.95 -22.15
N SER A 374 -8.94 -1.71 -21.69
CA SER A 374 -8.01 -0.99 -20.81
C SER A 374 -8.35 -1.15 -19.32
N ILE A 375 -9.57 -1.58 -18.98
CA ILE A 375 -10.06 -1.66 -17.59
C ILE A 375 -9.21 -2.57 -16.71
N LEU A 376 -8.75 -3.70 -17.24
CA LEU A 376 -7.95 -4.67 -16.49
C LEU A 376 -6.48 -4.24 -16.32
N VAL A 377 -6.03 -3.19 -17.03
CA VAL A 377 -4.67 -2.64 -16.99
C VAL A 377 -4.61 -1.33 -16.21
N LEU A 378 -5.74 -0.62 -16.09
CA LEU A 378 -5.85 0.63 -15.33
C LEU A 378 -5.63 0.42 -13.83
N GLU A 379 -5.23 1.49 -13.14
CA GLU A 379 -5.13 1.48 -11.69
C GLU A 379 -6.49 1.17 -11.04
N GLY A 380 -6.47 0.32 -10.01
CA GLY A 380 -7.67 -0.19 -9.31
C GLY A 380 -8.78 0.85 -9.06
N PRO A 381 -8.53 2.04 -8.47
CA PRO A 381 -9.59 2.99 -8.17
C PRO A 381 -10.24 3.62 -9.41
N GLU A 382 -9.47 3.82 -10.49
CA GLU A 382 -9.99 4.38 -11.74
C GLU A 382 -10.86 3.34 -12.48
N ALA A 383 -10.41 2.08 -12.49
CA ALA A 383 -11.17 0.98 -13.05
C ALA A 383 -12.51 0.76 -12.31
N VAL A 384 -12.50 0.77 -10.97
CA VAL A 384 -13.72 0.68 -10.14
C VAL A 384 -14.68 1.82 -10.47
N ARG A 385 -14.20 3.08 -10.50
CA ARG A 385 -15.05 4.25 -10.78
C ARG A 385 -15.75 4.16 -12.14
N ARG A 386 -15.03 3.72 -13.19
CA ARG A 386 -15.59 3.54 -14.53
C ARG A 386 -16.64 2.43 -14.59
N LEU A 387 -16.38 1.30 -13.92
CA LEU A 387 -17.32 0.18 -13.84
C LEU A 387 -18.58 0.53 -13.01
N GLU A 388 -18.42 1.23 -11.89
CA GLU A 388 -19.55 1.73 -11.09
C GLU A 388 -20.41 2.73 -11.88
N LEU A 389 -19.78 3.60 -12.67
CA LEU A 389 -20.49 4.51 -13.57
C LEU A 389 -21.29 3.71 -14.63
N CYS A 390 -20.69 2.69 -15.23
CA CYS A 390 -21.36 1.79 -16.18
C CYS A 390 -22.60 1.14 -15.53
N LEU A 391 -22.43 0.49 -14.37
CA LEU A 391 -23.52 -0.14 -13.62
C LEU A 391 -24.62 0.86 -13.24
N HIS A 392 -24.23 2.06 -12.81
CA HIS A 392 -25.17 3.12 -12.46
C HIS A 392 -26.00 3.58 -13.66
N VAL A 393 -25.37 3.83 -14.82
CA VAL A 393 -26.06 4.30 -16.03
C VAL A 393 -27.05 3.24 -16.54
N LEU A 394 -26.60 1.98 -16.65
CA LEU A 394 -27.46 0.87 -17.09
C LEU A 394 -28.60 0.60 -16.11
N GLY A 395 -28.32 0.62 -14.80
CA GLY A 395 -29.32 0.49 -13.75
C GLY A 395 -30.36 1.62 -13.77
N THR A 396 -29.94 2.86 -14.06
CA THR A 396 -30.82 4.03 -14.15
C THR A 396 -31.77 3.96 -15.34
N TRP A 397 -31.31 3.43 -16.50
CA TRP A 397 -32.20 3.17 -17.63
C TRP A 397 -33.28 2.13 -17.27
N LYS A 398 -32.85 1.02 -16.65
CA LYS A 398 -33.76 -0.08 -16.25
C LYS A 398 -34.81 0.39 -15.25
N SER A 399 -34.40 1.11 -14.20
CA SER A 399 -35.33 1.65 -13.19
C SER A 399 -36.29 2.67 -13.80
N MET A 400 -35.80 3.61 -14.61
CA MET A 400 -36.64 4.61 -15.28
C MET A 400 -37.65 3.97 -16.22
N TYR A 401 -37.26 2.96 -17.01
CA TYR A 401 -38.19 2.23 -17.85
C TYR A 401 -39.29 1.56 -17.03
N LEU A 402 -38.93 0.84 -15.96
CA LEU A 402 -39.89 0.13 -15.11
C LEU A 402 -40.86 1.09 -14.40
N GLU A 403 -40.37 2.20 -13.89
CA GLU A 403 -41.19 3.25 -13.27
C GLU A 403 -42.17 3.86 -14.28
N MET A 404 -41.68 4.27 -15.45
CA MET A 404 -42.51 4.88 -16.49
C MET A 404 -43.52 3.87 -17.06
N ALA A 405 -43.13 2.61 -17.27
CA ALA A 405 -44.04 1.54 -17.69
C ALA A 405 -45.13 1.28 -16.65
N ALA A 406 -44.78 1.24 -15.36
CA ALA A 406 -45.74 1.06 -14.27
C ALA A 406 -46.74 2.23 -14.19
N GLN A 407 -46.27 3.47 -14.33
CA GLN A 407 -47.13 4.66 -14.34
C GLN A 407 -48.15 4.61 -15.50
N HIS A 408 -47.69 4.31 -16.72
CA HIS A 408 -48.56 4.29 -17.91
C HIS A 408 -49.47 3.05 -17.98
N SER A 409 -49.14 1.98 -17.25
CA SER A 409 -50.05 0.84 -17.06
C SER A 409 -51.24 1.16 -16.15
N ARG A 410 -51.08 2.11 -15.22
CA ARG A 410 -52.10 2.50 -14.21
C ARG A 410 -53.07 3.58 -14.71
N THR A 411 -52.64 4.46 -15.60
CA THR A 411 -53.46 5.54 -16.18
C THR A 411 -53.62 5.36 -17.70
N PRO A 412 -54.37 4.35 -18.17
CA PRO A 412 -54.61 4.19 -19.60
C PRO A 412 -55.42 5.38 -20.14
N THR A 413 -54.89 6.07 -21.14
CA THR A 413 -55.63 7.06 -21.92
C THR A 413 -56.81 6.38 -22.60
N LYS A 414 -58.03 6.96 -22.54
CA LYS A 414 -59.25 6.37 -23.11
C LYS A 414 -59.02 5.93 -24.58
N GLY A 415 -59.08 4.63 -24.84
CA GLY A 415 -58.92 4.04 -26.17
C GLY A 415 -57.49 3.62 -26.57
N ALA A 416 -56.51 3.63 -25.66
CA ALA A 416 -55.14 3.14 -25.91
C ALA A 416 -54.90 1.71 -25.37
N SER A 417 -54.17 0.89 -26.12
CA SER A 417 -53.68 -0.42 -25.70
C SER A 417 -52.70 -0.28 -24.52
N MET A 418 -52.84 -1.16 -23.53
CA MET A 418 -51.97 -1.16 -22.34
C MET A 418 -50.49 -1.35 -22.73
N TRP A 419 -49.60 -0.58 -22.10
CA TRP A 419 -48.15 -0.75 -22.22
C TRP A 419 -47.73 -2.08 -21.57
N ARG A 420 -47.70 -3.15 -22.37
CA ARG A 420 -47.40 -4.52 -21.92
C ARG A 420 -46.28 -5.10 -22.78
N PHE A 421 -45.06 -4.72 -22.46
CA PHE A 421 -43.86 -5.28 -23.09
C PHE A 421 -43.04 -6.03 -22.01
N PRO A 422 -42.67 -7.30 -22.23
CA PRO A 422 -41.88 -8.05 -21.26
C PRO A 422 -40.48 -7.44 -21.10
N PRO A 423 -40.08 -7.01 -19.90
CA PRO A 423 -38.77 -6.38 -19.68
C PRO A 423 -37.61 -7.32 -20.03
N ALA A 424 -37.75 -8.63 -19.79
CA ALA A 424 -36.73 -9.63 -20.14
C ALA A 424 -36.35 -9.62 -21.64
N THR A 425 -37.30 -9.31 -22.53
CA THR A 425 -37.04 -9.24 -23.98
C THR A 425 -36.42 -7.92 -24.44
N ILE A 426 -36.54 -6.87 -23.61
CA ILE A 426 -35.99 -5.55 -23.90
C ILE A 426 -34.55 -5.45 -23.40
N PHE A 427 -34.28 -6.03 -22.23
CA PHE A 427 -33.02 -5.86 -21.51
C PHE A 427 -32.02 -7.00 -21.68
N SER A 428 -32.31 -8.05 -22.46
CA SER A 428 -31.46 -9.26 -22.50
C SER A 428 -29.97 -8.99 -22.73
N GLY A 429 -29.61 -8.20 -23.75
CA GLY A 429 -28.20 -7.87 -24.01
C GLY A 429 -27.60 -6.96 -22.93
N MET A 430 -28.38 -6.02 -22.41
CA MET A 430 -27.95 -5.13 -21.33
C MET A 430 -27.73 -5.89 -20.02
N ASP A 431 -28.56 -6.90 -19.72
CA ASP A 431 -28.44 -7.74 -18.54
C ASP A 431 -27.19 -8.60 -18.61
N GLU A 432 -26.84 -9.14 -19.78
CA GLU A 432 -25.55 -9.82 -20.00
C GLU A 432 -24.35 -8.89 -19.78
N LEU A 433 -24.40 -7.64 -20.29
CA LEU A 433 -23.37 -6.63 -20.05
C LEU A 433 -23.28 -6.25 -18.56
N LEU A 434 -24.42 -6.13 -17.88
CA LEU A 434 -24.49 -5.87 -16.44
C LEU A 434 -23.82 -6.99 -15.65
N GLU A 435 -24.10 -8.25 -15.96
CA GLU A 435 -23.46 -9.41 -15.32
C GLU A 435 -21.94 -9.38 -15.54
N ARG A 436 -21.48 -9.17 -16.78
CA ARG A 436 -20.05 -9.02 -17.10
C ARG A 436 -19.40 -7.87 -16.33
N ALA A 437 -20.03 -6.71 -16.26
CA ALA A 437 -19.52 -5.56 -15.53
C ALA A 437 -19.42 -5.83 -14.01
N HIS A 438 -20.38 -6.58 -13.43
CA HIS A 438 -20.28 -7.02 -12.03
C HIS A 438 -19.15 -8.02 -11.82
N ASP A 439 -18.96 -8.98 -12.73
CA ASP A 439 -17.88 -9.96 -12.70
C ASP A 439 -16.51 -9.26 -12.72
N VAL A 440 -16.30 -8.36 -13.71
CA VAL A 440 -15.05 -7.59 -13.85
C VAL A 440 -14.84 -6.67 -12.65
N LEU A 441 -15.88 -6.01 -12.14
CA LEU A 441 -15.79 -5.19 -10.93
C LEU A 441 -15.41 -6.03 -9.70
N GLY A 442 -15.95 -7.25 -9.60
CA GLY A 442 -15.55 -8.24 -8.60
C GLY A 442 -14.07 -8.55 -8.70
N LEU A 443 -13.56 -8.82 -9.90
CA LEU A 443 -12.16 -9.13 -10.15
C LEU A 443 -11.22 -7.97 -9.80
N VAL A 444 -11.55 -6.73 -10.22
CA VAL A 444 -10.74 -5.53 -9.92
C VAL A 444 -10.70 -5.26 -8.40
N ASN A 445 -11.85 -5.40 -7.72
CA ASN A 445 -11.89 -5.28 -6.26
C ASN A 445 -11.06 -6.37 -5.56
N MET A 446 -11.08 -7.58 -6.09
CA MET A 446 -10.22 -8.66 -5.59
C MET A 446 -8.75 -8.36 -5.85
N ALA A 447 -8.39 -7.81 -7.01
CA ALA A 447 -7.04 -7.40 -7.32
C ALA A 447 -6.50 -6.36 -6.33
N ALA A 448 -7.30 -5.33 -6.02
CA ALA A 448 -6.95 -4.33 -5.02
C ALA A 448 -6.75 -4.94 -3.62
N ARG A 449 -7.54 -5.95 -3.23
CA ARG A 449 -7.37 -6.65 -1.96
C ARG A 449 -6.09 -7.48 -1.94
N PHE A 450 -5.87 -8.33 -2.94
CA PHE A 450 -4.69 -9.19 -3.02
C PHE A 450 -3.38 -8.39 -3.17
N ALA A 451 -3.41 -7.18 -3.74
CA ALA A 451 -2.25 -6.28 -3.75
C ALA A 451 -1.78 -5.91 -2.33
N ARG A 452 -2.68 -5.86 -1.33
CA ARG A 452 -2.31 -5.61 0.08
C ARG A 452 -1.47 -6.72 0.69
N LEU A 453 -1.44 -7.91 0.10
CA LEU A 453 -0.61 -9.02 0.60
C LEU A 453 0.88 -8.82 0.31
N GLU A 454 1.26 -7.91 -0.61
CA GLU A 454 2.68 -7.62 -0.91
C GLU A 454 3.45 -7.05 0.27
N THR A 455 2.78 -6.19 1.02
CA THR A 455 3.37 -5.43 2.11
C THR A 455 3.08 -6.06 3.47
N LEU A 456 2.31 -7.14 3.49
CA LEU A 456 1.86 -7.79 4.72
C LEU A 456 2.87 -8.86 5.14
N GLU A 457 3.62 -8.56 6.20
CA GLU A 457 4.55 -9.50 6.82
C GLU A 457 3.97 -10.05 8.13
N LEU A 458 3.95 -11.37 8.27
CA LEU A 458 3.55 -12.03 9.50
C LEU A 458 4.77 -12.29 10.38
N GLY A 459 4.75 -11.77 11.60
CA GLY A 459 5.77 -12.05 12.63
C GLY A 459 5.55 -13.39 13.36
N GLY A 460 6.47 -13.73 14.27
CA GLY A 460 6.38 -14.92 15.13
C GLY A 460 7.20 -16.12 14.66
N SER A 461 7.14 -17.22 15.41
CA SER A 461 7.98 -18.41 15.20
C SER A 461 7.79 -19.08 13.84
N LYS A 462 6.58 -19.04 13.29
CA LYS A 462 6.24 -19.51 11.94
C LYS A 462 6.02 -18.37 10.93
N GLY A 463 6.29 -17.13 11.32
CA GLY A 463 5.97 -15.94 10.54
C GLY A 463 6.59 -15.92 9.15
N ARG A 464 7.87 -16.35 9.03
CA ARG A 464 8.58 -16.40 7.74
C ARG A 464 7.96 -17.38 6.74
N GLU A 465 7.54 -18.56 7.21
CA GLU A 465 6.91 -19.58 6.36
C GLU A 465 5.51 -19.15 5.92
N LEU A 466 4.74 -18.55 6.83
CA LEU A 466 3.41 -18.02 6.53
C LEU A 466 3.49 -16.82 5.57
N THR A 467 4.45 -15.92 5.77
CA THR A 467 4.71 -14.79 4.85
C THR A 467 5.11 -15.28 3.46
N ALA A 468 6.00 -16.29 3.37
CA ALA A 468 6.32 -16.92 2.09
C ALA A 468 5.08 -17.53 1.41
N SER A 469 4.18 -18.13 2.19
CA SER A 469 2.92 -18.69 1.69
C SER A 469 1.97 -17.61 1.18
N LEU A 470 1.89 -16.45 1.85
CA LEU A 470 1.11 -15.29 1.40
C LEU A 470 1.64 -14.74 0.08
N HIS A 471 2.97 -14.58 -0.04
CA HIS A 471 3.60 -14.13 -1.27
C HIS A 471 3.37 -15.13 -2.41
N ALA A 472 3.40 -16.44 -2.14
CA ALA A 472 3.07 -17.46 -3.13
C ALA A 472 1.62 -17.34 -3.63
N ILE A 473 0.64 -17.24 -2.71
CA ILE A 473 -0.77 -16.99 -3.03
C ILE A 473 -0.91 -15.74 -3.92
N GLN A 474 -0.17 -14.70 -3.59
CA GLN A 474 -0.23 -13.44 -4.30
C GLN A 474 0.40 -13.51 -5.71
N THR A 475 1.53 -14.20 -5.86
CA THR A 475 2.14 -14.45 -7.19
C THR A 475 1.23 -15.28 -8.08
N GLU A 476 0.55 -16.27 -7.51
CA GLU A 476 -0.42 -17.10 -8.24
C GLU A 476 -1.64 -16.27 -8.67
N PHE A 477 -2.15 -15.40 -7.79
CA PHE A 477 -3.22 -14.45 -8.15
C PHE A 477 -2.81 -13.50 -9.29
N LYS A 478 -1.56 -13.00 -9.29
CA LYS A 478 -1.05 -12.19 -10.42
C LYS A 478 -1.06 -12.98 -11.72
N SER A 479 -0.69 -14.25 -11.70
CA SER A 479 -0.74 -15.13 -12.88
C SER A 479 -2.17 -15.32 -13.38
N VAL A 480 -3.16 -15.41 -12.49
CA VAL A 480 -4.58 -15.49 -12.87
C VAL A 480 -5.04 -14.20 -13.56
N LEU A 481 -4.63 -13.05 -13.05
CA LEU A 481 -4.92 -11.76 -13.68
C LEU A 481 -4.29 -11.63 -15.07
N THR A 482 -3.04 -12.08 -15.25
CA THR A 482 -2.40 -12.04 -16.59
C THR A 482 -3.13 -12.93 -17.57
N THR A 483 -3.58 -14.13 -17.17
CA THR A 483 -4.40 -14.99 -18.03
C THR A 483 -5.71 -14.32 -18.45
N MET A 484 -6.36 -13.54 -17.57
CA MET A 484 -7.55 -12.75 -17.93
C MET A 484 -7.24 -11.57 -18.85
N GLN A 485 -6.06 -10.96 -18.74
CA GLN A 485 -5.61 -9.87 -19.61
C GLN A 485 -5.20 -10.35 -21.00
N GLU A 486 -4.76 -11.60 -21.13
CA GLU A 486 -4.33 -12.23 -22.39
C GLU A 486 -5.50 -12.77 -23.23
N VAL A 487 -6.74 -12.73 -22.73
CA VAL A 487 -7.92 -13.13 -23.52
C VAL A 487 -8.12 -12.16 -24.68
N ASP A 488 -8.12 -12.69 -25.90
CA ASP A 488 -8.33 -11.92 -27.13
C ASP A 488 -9.76 -11.35 -27.20
N GLY A 489 -9.94 -10.09 -26.83
CA GLY A 489 -11.20 -9.37 -26.99
C GLY A 489 -11.49 -8.36 -25.88
N ASP A 490 -12.67 -7.74 -25.95
CA ASP A 490 -13.15 -6.87 -24.89
C ASP A 490 -13.78 -7.74 -23.77
N PRO A 491 -13.28 -7.70 -22.52
CA PRO A 491 -13.82 -8.45 -21.39
C PRO A 491 -15.27 -8.07 -21.03
N LEU A 492 -15.73 -6.88 -21.45
CA LEU A 492 -17.12 -6.45 -21.29
C LEU A 492 -18.03 -6.92 -22.44
N ASP A 493 -17.49 -7.50 -23.51
CA ASP A 493 -18.32 -8.04 -24.60
C ASP A 493 -18.85 -9.44 -24.25
N PRO A 494 -20.19 -9.64 -24.19
CA PRO A 494 -20.76 -10.95 -23.93
C PRO A 494 -20.45 -12.01 -25.00
N ASP A 495 -20.08 -11.63 -26.24
CA ASP A 495 -19.69 -12.57 -27.33
C ASP A 495 -18.19 -12.88 -27.36
N CYS A 496 -17.40 -12.36 -26.41
CA CYS A 496 -15.97 -12.59 -26.39
C CYS A 496 -15.67 -14.11 -26.30
N PRO A 497 -15.04 -14.71 -27.34
CA PRO A 497 -14.80 -16.15 -27.37
C PRO A 497 -13.81 -16.52 -26.27
N GLY A 498 -14.13 -17.56 -25.50
CA GLY A 498 -13.25 -18.06 -24.44
C GLY A 498 -13.28 -17.28 -23.12
N TYR A 499 -13.84 -16.06 -23.06
CA TYR A 499 -13.94 -15.31 -21.79
C TYR A 499 -14.76 -16.08 -20.73
N GLY A 500 -15.85 -16.74 -21.14
CA GLY A 500 -16.66 -17.54 -20.21
C GLY A 500 -15.86 -18.69 -19.55
N GLU A 501 -15.08 -19.42 -20.34
CA GLU A 501 -14.23 -20.51 -19.85
C GLU A 501 -13.10 -19.96 -18.98
N ALA A 502 -12.42 -18.91 -19.44
CA ALA A 502 -11.38 -18.21 -18.68
C ALA A 502 -11.92 -17.70 -17.33
N TRP A 503 -13.10 -17.07 -17.30
CA TRP A 503 -13.74 -16.59 -16.08
C TRP A 503 -14.06 -17.72 -15.11
N THR A 504 -14.63 -18.83 -15.58
CA THR A 504 -14.94 -19.97 -14.70
C THR A 504 -13.68 -20.59 -14.09
N SER A 505 -12.61 -20.73 -14.88
CA SER A 505 -11.31 -21.19 -14.40
C SER A 505 -10.72 -20.22 -13.38
N CYS A 506 -10.71 -18.92 -13.69
CA CYS A 506 -10.19 -17.89 -12.80
C CYS A 506 -10.98 -17.79 -11.49
N SER A 507 -12.31 -17.83 -11.55
CA SER A 507 -13.18 -17.82 -10.38
C SER A 507 -12.91 -19.01 -9.46
N TRP A 508 -12.70 -20.20 -10.03
CA TRP A 508 -12.32 -21.39 -9.25
C TRP A 508 -10.97 -21.20 -8.56
N VAL A 509 -9.94 -20.73 -9.26
CA VAL A 509 -8.62 -20.48 -8.68
C VAL A 509 -8.69 -19.40 -7.61
N ILE A 510 -9.45 -18.31 -7.82
CA ILE A 510 -9.64 -17.26 -6.81
C ILE A 510 -10.29 -17.83 -5.54
N GLN A 511 -11.31 -18.68 -5.66
CA GLN A 511 -11.92 -19.33 -4.51
C GLN A 511 -10.94 -20.26 -3.78
N ASP A 512 -10.09 -20.99 -4.51
CA ASP A 512 -9.03 -21.82 -3.91
C ASP A 512 -8.00 -20.97 -3.15
N LEU A 513 -7.55 -19.86 -3.75
CA LEU A 513 -6.64 -18.91 -3.10
C LEU A 513 -7.24 -18.28 -1.84
N GLU A 514 -8.54 -17.95 -1.85
CA GLU A 514 -9.25 -17.47 -0.65
C GLU A 514 -9.31 -18.54 0.46
N ARG A 515 -9.54 -19.82 0.11
CA ARG A 515 -9.50 -20.93 1.08
C ARG A 515 -8.09 -21.13 1.65
N ARG A 516 -7.06 -21.12 0.80
CA ARG A 516 -5.66 -21.18 1.25
C ARG A 516 -5.29 -20.02 2.15
N LEU A 517 -5.77 -18.81 1.84
CA LEU A 517 -5.62 -17.65 2.71
C LEU A 517 -6.30 -17.88 4.07
N ALA A 518 -7.51 -18.44 4.10
CA ALA A 518 -8.19 -18.79 5.35
C ALA A 518 -7.41 -19.83 6.18
N CYS A 519 -6.76 -20.81 5.54
CA CYS A 519 -5.85 -21.74 6.22
C CYS A 519 -4.63 -21.02 6.80
N VAL A 520 -4.01 -20.09 6.06
CA VAL A 520 -2.89 -19.26 6.55
C VAL A 520 -3.30 -18.43 7.76
N ILE A 521 -4.48 -17.80 7.71
CA ILE A 521 -5.04 -17.05 8.85
C ILE A 521 -5.23 -17.99 10.06
N SER A 522 -5.81 -19.17 9.84
CA SER A 522 -6.01 -20.15 10.92
C SER A 522 -4.69 -20.60 11.56
N LEU A 523 -3.66 -20.87 10.75
CA LEU A 523 -2.32 -21.21 11.24
C LEU A 523 -1.64 -20.05 11.97
N ALA A 524 -1.87 -18.81 11.52
CA ALA A 524 -1.38 -17.61 12.20
C ALA A 524 -2.05 -17.44 13.56
N LEU A 525 -3.35 -17.71 13.66
CA LEU A 525 -4.09 -17.71 14.93
C LEU A 525 -3.58 -18.78 15.89
N ASP A 526 -3.28 -19.99 15.39
CA ASP A 526 -2.69 -21.06 16.21
C ASP A 526 -1.29 -20.69 16.76
N GLY A 527 -0.56 -19.81 16.06
CA GLY A 527 0.73 -19.28 16.49
C GLY A 527 0.64 -18.14 17.51
N CYS A 528 -0.55 -17.60 17.77
CA CYS A 528 -0.73 -16.49 18.71
C CYS A 528 -0.79 -16.98 20.16
N GLY A 529 0.12 -16.49 21.01
CA GLY A 529 0.11 -16.81 22.44
C GLY A 529 -0.88 -15.99 23.28
N THR A 530 -1.43 -14.90 22.74
CA THR A 530 -2.37 -14.01 23.45
C THR A 530 -3.61 -13.72 22.63
N VAL A 531 -4.72 -13.46 23.31
CA VAL A 531 -6.00 -13.10 22.68
C VAL A 531 -5.87 -11.77 21.92
N ALA A 532 -5.15 -10.79 22.49
CA ALA A 532 -4.88 -9.52 21.85
C ALA A 532 -4.09 -9.67 20.53
N ALA A 533 -3.05 -10.52 20.50
CA ALA A 533 -2.31 -10.81 19.28
C ALA A 533 -3.18 -11.49 18.22
N SER A 534 -4.07 -12.38 18.65
CA SER A 534 -5.02 -13.05 17.75
C SER A 534 -5.98 -12.06 17.08
N PHE A 535 -6.50 -11.08 17.83
CA PHE A 535 -7.33 -10.01 17.27
C PHE A 535 -6.53 -9.06 16.38
N HIS A 536 -5.26 -8.82 16.67
CA HIS A 536 -4.38 -8.04 15.80
C HIS A 536 -4.21 -8.73 14.43
N VAL A 537 -3.97 -10.05 14.41
CA VAL A 537 -3.89 -10.84 13.17
C VAL A 537 -5.20 -10.75 12.38
N LEU A 538 -6.36 -10.90 13.04
CA LEU A 538 -7.66 -10.71 12.36
C LEU A 538 -7.80 -9.30 11.77
N GLY A 539 -7.34 -8.27 12.48
CA GLY A 539 -7.31 -6.89 11.99
C GLY A 539 -6.51 -6.71 10.69
N CYS A 540 -5.35 -7.37 10.58
CA CYS A 540 -4.53 -7.37 9.37
C CYS A 540 -5.28 -7.93 8.14
N PHE A 541 -6.15 -8.92 8.35
CA PHE A 541 -6.93 -9.58 7.28
C PHE A 541 -8.39 -9.09 7.18
N SER A 542 -8.72 -7.95 7.77
CA SER A 542 -10.09 -7.37 7.78
C SER A 542 -10.78 -7.30 6.41
N ALA A 543 -10.04 -7.11 5.32
CA ALA A 543 -10.61 -7.06 3.96
C ALA A 543 -11.15 -8.41 3.44
N TRP A 544 -10.74 -9.53 4.02
CA TRP A 544 -11.15 -10.87 3.59
C TRP A 544 -12.14 -11.54 4.55
N LEU A 545 -12.28 -11.06 5.79
CA LEU A 545 -13.09 -11.71 6.83
C LEU A 545 -14.58 -11.86 6.47
N HIS A 546 -15.12 -10.98 5.62
CA HIS A 546 -16.52 -11.01 5.20
C HIS A 546 -16.78 -11.88 3.96
N ARG A 547 -15.73 -12.38 3.30
CA ARG A 547 -15.86 -13.20 2.10
C ARG A 547 -16.29 -14.61 2.49
N GLU A 548 -17.29 -15.14 1.80
CA GLU A 548 -17.94 -16.40 2.16
C GLU A 548 -16.97 -17.59 2.32
N PRO A 549 -15.96 -17.83 1.45
CA PRO A 549 -15.02 -18.93 1.64
C PRO A 549 -14.17 -18.78 2.92
N VAL A 550 -13.78 -17.56 3.26
CA VAL A 550 -12.95 -17.26 4.45
C VAL A 550 -13.81 -17.27 5.72
N ALA A 551 -15.01 -16.69 5.64
CA ALA A 551 -15.95 -16.61 6.75
C ALA A 551 -16.42 -18.00 7.22
N GLN A 552 -16.67 -18.92 6.28
CA GLN A 552 -17.03 -20.30 6.59
C GLN A 552 -15.92 -21.03 7.37
N GLU A 553 -14.66 -20.89 6.94
CA GLU A 553 -13.51 -21.52 7.60
C GLU A 553 -13.22 -20.91 8.99
N LEU A 554 -13.31 -19.58 9.11
CA LEU A 554 -13.02 -18.87 10.37
C LEU A 554 -14.14 -18.97 11.41
N GLN A 555 -15.33 -19.48 11.05
CA GLN A 555 -16.48 -19.54 11.96
C GLN A 555 -16.16 -20.27 13.27
N HIS A 556 -15.47 -21.42 13.19
CA HIS A 556 -15.05 -22.17 14.38
C HIS A 556 -14.00 -21.41 15.19
N ARG A 557 -13.05 -20.75 14.52
CA ARG A 557 -11.98 -19.96 15.15
C ARG A 557 -12.52 -18.76 15.93
N TYR A 558 -13.58 -18.12 15.47
CA TYR A 558 -14.24 -17.07 16.25
C TYR A 558 -14.83 -17.58 17.57
N VAL A 559 -15.38 -18.79 17.59
CA VAL A 559 -15.90 -19.41 18.83
C VAL A 559 -14.76 -19.74 19.79
N GLU A 560 -13.65 -20.29 19.28
CA GLU A 560 -12.43 -20.53 20.06
C GLU A 560 -11.89 -19.24 20.66
N LEU A 561 -11.81 -18.15 19.88
CA LEU A 561 -11.33 -16.84 20.36
C LEU A 561 -12.19 -16.28 21.49
N VAL A 562 -13.52 -16.38 21.37
CA VAL A 562 -14.44 -15.99 22.45
C VAL A 562 -14.20 -16.83 23.70
N SER A 563 -13.97 -18.14 23.55
CA SER A 563 -13.64 -19.03 24.68
C SER A 563 -12.30 -18.66 25.33
N MET A 564 -11.25 -18.38 24.54
CA MET A 564 -9.95 -17.96 25.03
C MET A 564 -10.04 -16.62 25.78
N PHE A 565 -10.76 -15.64 25.24
CA PHE A 565 -11.02 -14.39 25.94
C PHE A 565 -11.81 -14.60 27.23
N GLY A 566 -12.82 -15.49 27.22
CA GLY A 566 -13.55 -15.88 28.43
C GLY A 566 -12.64 -16.47 29.51
N LYS A 567 -11.66 -17.31 29.14
CA LYS A 567 -10.65 -17.84 30.06
C LYS A 567 -9.73 -16.74 30.60
N GLU A 568 -9.33 -15.79 29.76
CA GLU A 568 -8.50 -14.65 30.18
C GLU A 568 -9.23 -13.74 31.18
N VAL A 569 -10.50 -13.42 30.93
CA VAL A 569 -11.36 -12.67 31.87
C VAL A 569 -11.55 -13.46 33.17
N GLY A 570 -11.79 -14.77 33.08
CA GLY A 570 -11.89 -15.63 34.26
C GLY A 570 -10.61 -15.66 35.09
N ALA A 571 -9.44 -15.79 34.46
CA ALA A 571 -8.15 -15.76 35.14
C ALA A 571 -7.89 -14.40 35.79
N ALA A 572 -8.20 -13.30 35.10
CA ALA A 572 -8.11 -11.95 35.65
C ALA A 572 -9.03 -11.77 36.87
N ALA A 573 -10.24 -12.31 36.84
CA ALA A 573 -11.16 -12.28 37.97
C ALA A 573 -10.63 -13.09 39.18
N VAL A 574 -10.01 -14.25 38.96
CA VAL A 574 -9.37 -15.04 40.03
C VAL A 574 -8.24 -14.26 40.67
N VAL A 575 -7.30 -13.73 39.87
CA VAL A 575 -6.18 -12.91 40.37
C VAL A 575 -6.69 -11.72 41.18
N PHE A 576 -7.69 -11.02 40.67
CA PHE A 576 -8.29 -9.89 41.37
C PHE A 576 -8.88 -10.31 42.72
N ARG A 577 -9.66 -11.39 42.78
CA ARG A 577 -10.36 -11.81 44.00
C ARG A 577 -9.41 -12.40 45.05
N GLU A 578 -8.39 -13.15 44.64
CA GLU A 578 -7.39 -13.72 45.56
C GLU A 578 -6.48 -12.66 46.17
N GLN A 579 -6.10 -11.64 45.39
CA GLN A 579 -5.14 -10.61 45.81
C GLN A 579 -5.81 -9.30 46.26
N ARG A 580 -7.15 -9.22 46.27
CA ARG A 580 -7.90 -8.01 46.65
C ARG A 580 -7.49 -7.47 48.01
N SER A 581 -7.25 -8.34 48.98
CA SER A 581 -6.87 -7.96 50.36
C SER A 581 -5.43 -7.50 50.51
N CYS A 582 -4.54 -7.88 49.59
CA CYS A 582 -3.14 -7.50 49.59
C CYS A 582 -2.63 -7.45 48.14
N PRO A 583 -2.88 -6.34 47.43
CA PRO A 583 -2.50 -6.22 46.03
C PRO A 583 -0.97 -6.24 45.90
N LEU A 584 -0.47 -6.84 44.81
CA LEU A 584 0.95 -6.87 44.51
C LEU A 584 1.41 -5.50 44.01
N VAL A 585 1.80 -4.64 44.95
CA VAL A 585 2.33 -3.31 44.67
C VAL A 585 3.84 -3.40 44.39
N GLY A 586 4.31 -2.68 43.36
CA GLY A 586 5.72 -2.65 42.98
C GLY A 586 6.61 -1.99 44.06
N PRO A 587 7.92 -2.30 44.09
CA PRO A 587 8.83 -1.71 45.06
C PRO A 587 8.89 -0.19 44.89
N GLY A 588 8.70 0.53 46.00
CA GLY A 588 8.69 1.98 46.00
C GLY A 588 7.42 2.60 45.40
N MET A 589 6.28 1.90 45.40
CA MET A 589 4.95 2.49 45.17
C MET A 589 4.20 2.53 46.49
N ALA A 590 3.43 3.60 46.71
CA ALA A 590 2.64 3.77 47.92
C ALA A 590 1.40 2.84 47.94
N PRO A 591 0.85 2.50 49.11
CA PRO A 591 -0.13 1.42 49.25
C PRO A 591 -1.44 1.68 48.52
N PHE A 592 -2.06 2.86 48.66
CA PHE A 592 -3.36 3.14 48.04
C PHE A 592 -3.23 3.39 46.55
N SER A 593 -2.25 4.19 46.13
CA SER A 593 -2.03 4.46 44.70
C SER A 593 -1.51 3.24 43.94
N GLY A 594 -0.72 2.40 44.60
CA GLY A 594 -0.29 1.09 44.10
C GLY A 594 -1.44 0.12 43.92
N ALA A 595 -2.37 0.05 44.88
CA ALA A 595 -3.58 -0.77 44.78
C ALA A 595 -4.48 -0.35 43.61
N VAL A 596 -4.71 0.96 43.45
CA VAL A 596 -5.46 1.52 42.31
C VAL A 596 -4.75 1.22 40.99
N ALA A 597 -3.44 1.46 40.91
CA ALA A 597 -2.64 1.18 39.71
C ALA A 597 -2.65 -0.31 39.33
N TRP A 598 -2.58 -1.21 40.32
CA TRP A 598 -2.69 -2.66 40.12
C TRP A 598 -4.06 -3.04 39.52
N SER A 599 -5.16 -2.52 40.09
CA SER A 599 -6.50 -2.79 39.58
C SER A 599 -6.69 -2.27 38.14
N ARG A 600 -6.13 -1.09 37.82
CA ARG A 600 -6.10 -0.53 36.46
C ARG A 600 -5.24 -1.35 35.51
N GLY A 601 -4.14 -1.92 35.98
CA GLY A 601 -3.32 -2.85 35.21
C GLY A 601 -4.10 -4.10 34.79
N ILE A 602 -4.94 -4.64 35.67
CA ILE A 602 -5.85 -5.75 35.33
C ILE A 602 -6.88 -5.29 34.29
N GLN A 603 -7.48 -4.11 34.46
CA GLN A 603 -8.43 -3.55 33.47
C GLN A 603 -7.78 -3.39 32.09
N GLU A 604 -6.56 -2.85 32.01
CA GLU A 604 -5.85 -2.64 30.76
C GLU A 604 -5.52 -3.96 30.07
N ARG A 605 -5.13 -4.98 30.84
CA ARG A 605 -4.86 -6.32 30.31
C ARG A 605 -6.08 -6.92 29.59
N ILE A 606 -7.27 -6.82 30.20
CA ILE A 606 -8.50 -7.37 29.60
C ILE A 606 -9.12 -6.45 28.54
N ARG A 607 -8.73 -5.17 28.49
CA ARG A 607 -9.27 -4.17 27.55
C ARG A 607 -9.01 -4.52 26.10
N GLY A 608 -7.79 -4.96 25.76
CA GLY A 608 -7.42 -5.32 24.38
C GLY A 608 -8.30 -6.43 23.81
N GLY A 609 -8.58 -7.48 24.60
CA GLY A 609 -9.48 -8.56 24.18
C GLY A 609 -10.94 -8.10 24.01
N HIS A 610 -11.42 -7.19 24.86
CA HIS A 610 -12.77 -6.62 24.73
C HIS A 610 -12.92 -5.72 23.49
N GLN A 611 -11.93 -4.88 23.19
CA GLN A 611 -11.92 -4.08 21.96
C GLN A 611 -11.90 -4.97 20.72
N GLY A 612 -11.08 -6.04 20.76
CA GLY A 612 -11.02 -7.04 19.69
C GLY A 612 -12.35 -7.74 19.43
N MET A 613 -13.15 -8.02 20.48
CA MET A 613 -14.48 -8.62 20.32
C MET A 613 -15.40 -7.81 19.40
N ALA A 614 -15.27 -6.48 19.32
CA ALA A 614 -16.09 -5.65 18.43
C ALA A 614 -15.86 -5.94 16.94
N SER A 615 -14.72 -6.54 16.58
CA SER A 615 -14.41 -6.95 15.20
C SER A 615 -15.09 -8.25 14.77
N LEU A 616 -15.69 -8.99 15.71
CA LEU A 616 -16.32 -10.29 15.42
C LEU A 616 -17.72 -10.12 14.80
N PRO A 617 -18.17 -11.08 13.98
CA PRO A 617 -19.54 -11.07 13.44
C PRO A 617 -20.60 -11.04 14.54
N LEU A 618 -21.67 -10.27 14.34
CA LEU A 618 -22.79 -10.13 15.29
C LEU A 618 -23.41 -11.47 15.69
N ALA A 619 -23.43 -12.45 14.79
CA ALA A 619 -23.93 -13.80 15.08
C ALA A 619 -23.13 -14.51 16.19
N ILE A 620 -21.80 -14.32 16.22
CA ILE A 620 -20.93 -14.90 17.24
C ILE A 620 -21.05 -14.14 18.56
N LEU A 621 -21.13 -12.81 18.52
CA LEU A 621 -21.32 -11.98 19.72
C LEU A 621 -22.67 -12.25 20.40
N ASN A 622 -23.73 -12.41 19.60
CA ASN A 622 -25.06 -12.78 20.07
C ASN A 622 -25.22 -14.29 20.33
N SER A 623 -24.14 -15.07 20.26
CA SER A 623 -24.18 -16.44 20.74
C SER A 623 -24.32 -16.47 22.27
N LYS A 624 -24.71 -17.63 22.82
CA LYS A 624 -24.77 -17.82 24.28
C LYS A 624 -23.41 -17.55 24.93
N GLY A 625 -22.33 -18.11 24.36
CA GLY A 625 -20.97 -17.92 24.86
C GLY A 625 -20.48 -16.46 24.75
N GLY A 626 -20.75 -15.79 23.62
CA GLY A 626 -20.38 -14.38 23.42
C GLY A 626 -21.01 -13.45 24.47
N ARG A 627 -22.32 -13.60 24.73
CA ARG A 627 -23.02 -12.84 25.76
C ARG A 627 -22.54 -13.16 27.18
N GLU A 628 -22.22 -14.41 27.46
CA GLU A 628 -21.68 -14.82 28.77
C GLU A 628 -20.33 -14.16 29.05
N VAL A 629 -19.42 -14.14 28.08
CA VAL A 629 -18.12 -13.50 28.21
C VAL A 629 -18.23 -11.98 28.32
N GLN A 630 -19.12 -11.35 27.54
CA GLN A 630 -19.39 -9.91 27.67
C GLN A 630 -19.96 -9.54 29.05
N ARG A 631 -20.85 -10.38 29.59
CA ARG A 631 -21.39 -10.18 30.95
C ARG A 631 -20.30 -10.32 32.01
N ALA A 632 -19.51 -11.41 31.95
CA ALA A 632 -18.41 -11.64 32.90
C ALA A 632 -17.37 -10.51 32.87
N TYR A 633 -17.05 -9.99 31.68
CA TYR A 633 -16.19 -8.80 31.54
C TYR A 633 -16.82 -7.56 32.21
N GLY A 634 -18.11 -7.31 31.97
CA GLY A 634 -18.82 -6.18 32.56
C GLY A 634 -18.91 -6.26 34.09
N GLU A 635 -19.16 -7.46 34.63
CA GLU A 635 -19.17 -7.74 36.07
C GLU A 635 -17.78 -7.50 36.69
N LEU A 636 -16.71 -8.04 36.09
CA LEU A 636 -15.34 -7.82 36.56
C LEU A 636 -14.94 -6.33 36.51
N LEU A 637 -15.30 -5.62 35.44
CA LEU A 637 -15.02 -4.19 35.32
C LEU A 637 -15.74 -3.38 36.40
N ALA A 638 -16.99 -3.74 36.73
CA ALA A 638 -17.73 -3.11 37.81
C ALA A 638 -17.10 -3.41 39.18
N GLU A 639 -16.67 -4.64 39.43
CA GLU A 639 -15.95 -5.05 40.65
C GLU A 639 -14.63 -4.26 40.83
N LEU A 640 -13.86 -4.09 39.73
CA LEU A 640 -12.60 -3.33 39.72
C LEU A 640 -12.83 -1.84 40.00
N LYS A 641 -13.82 -1.23 39.35
CA LYS A 641 -14.18 0.19 39.60
C LYS A 641 -14.70 0.43 41.01
N ALA A 642 -15.47 -0.51 41.56
CA ALA A 642 -15.93 -0.44 42.94
C ALA A 642 -14.76 -0.51 43.93
N PHE A 643 -13.74 -1.34 43.65
CA PHE A 643 -12.52 -1.40 44.45
C PHE A 643 -11.72 -0.08 44.38
N GLU A 644 -11.55 0.52 43.20
CA GLU A 644 -10.91 1.83 43.09
C GLU A 644 -11.61 2.90 43.94
N ALA A 645 -12.94 2.92 43.93
CA ALA A 645 -13.72 3.85 44.74
C ALA A 645 -13.59 3.57 46.25
N GLU A 646 -13.58 2.30 46.66
CA GLU A 646 -13.37 1.87 48.05
C GLU A 646 -11.98 2.28 48.56
N GLN A 647 -10.93 2.04 47.78
CA GLN A 647 -9.56 2.42 48.15
C GLN A 647 -9.41 3.94 48.30
N MET A 648 -10.04 4.71 47.41
CA MET A 648 -10.05 6.18 47.51
C MET A 648 -10.80 6.68 48.74
N GLU A 649 -11.92 6.05 49.11
CA GLU A 649 -12.67 6.42 50.33
C GLU A 649 -11.89 6.13 51.61
N LEU A 650 -11.24 4.97 51.68
CA LEU A 650 -10.38 4.61 52.81
C LEU A 650 -9.19 5.57 52.93
N TRP A 651 -8.57 5.91 51.80
CA TRP A 651 -7.49 6.88 51.74
C TRP A 651 -7.93 8.26 52.24
N GLU A 652 -9.05 8.80 51.73
CA GLU A 652 -9.59 10.09 52.18
C GLU A 652 -9.78 10.15 53.70
N ALA A 653 -10.30 9.08 54.32
CA ALA A 653 -10.49 9.00 55.76
C ALA A 653 -9.17 8.94 56.55
N GLU A 654 -8.14 8.27 56.03
CA GLU A 654 -6.83 8.13 56.70
C GLU A 654 -5.97 9.38 56.58
N VAL A 655 -6.01 10.08 55.44
CA VAL A 655 -5.13 11.22 55.15
C VAL A 655 -5.40 12.41 56.06
N ASP A 656 -6.65 12.73 56.35
CA ASP A 656 -6.98 13.88 57.20
C ASP A 656 -6.53 13.68 58.65
N VAL A 657 -6.61 12.44 59.16
CA VAL A 657 -6.20 12.10 60.54
C VAL A 657 -4.67 12.00 60.64
N THR A 658 -4.04 11.39 59.65
CA THR A 658 -2.59 11.10 59.67
C THR A 658 -1.76 12.35 59.37
N SER A 659 -2.14 13.15 58.36
CA SER A 659 -1.38 14.36 58.00
C SER A 659 -1.32 15.40 59.13
N ALA A 660 -2.44 15.64 59.82
CA ALA A 660 -2.51 16.61 60.90
C ALA A 660 -1.75 16.18 62.17
N SER A 661 -1.79 14.88 62.50
CA SER A 661 -1.11 14.36 63.70
C SER A 661 0.40 14.16 63.48
N SER A 662 0.81 13.68 62.30
CA SER A 662 2.23 13.41 62.01
C SER A 662 3.04 14.70 61.78
N LEU A 663 2.44 15.77 61.22
CA LEU A 663 3.11 17.08 61.07
C LEU A 663 3.28 17.85 62.39
N MET A 664 2.57 17.47 63.45
CA MET A 664 2.69 18.04 64.79
C MET A 664 3.79 17.36 65.63
N GLN A 665 4.48 16.37 65.09
CA GLN A 665 5.62 15.73 65.75
C GLN A 665 6.89 16.60 65.64
N PRO A 666 7.82 16.49 66.62
CA PRO A 666 9.09 17.22 66.57
C PRO A 666 9.98 16.72 65.42
N LEU A 667 10.90 17.55 64.92
CA LEU A 667 11.78 17.21 63.78
C LEU A 667 12.74 16.06 64.08
N ILE A 668 13.20 15.98 65.34
CA ILE A 668 14.28 15.10 65.77
C ILE A 668 13.90 14.42 67.10
N ARG A 669 14.20 13.13 67.23
CA ARG A 669 14.18 12.39 68.51
C ARG A 669 15.59 12.29 69.07
N MET A 670 15.75 12.63 70.34
CA MET A 670 17.01 12.49 71.06
C MET A 670 16.91 11.32 72.04
N HIS A 671 17.79 10.33 71.88
CA HIS A 671 17.95 9.21 72.80
C HIS A 671 19.18 9.44 73.68
N ARG A 672 18.97 9.54 75.00
CA ARG A 672 20.06 9.73 75.98
C ARG A 672 20.37 8.38 76.62
N ASN A 673 21.45 7.72 76.20
CA ASN A 673 21.95 6.47 76.79
C ASN A 673 23.39 6.66 77.26
N GLU A 674 23.67 6.34 78.54
CA GLU A 674 25.02 6.15 79.12
C GLU A 674 26.12 7.16 78.70
N GLY A 675 25.77 8.45 78.57
CA GLY A 675 26.73 9.52 78.24
C GLY A 675 26.89 9.87 76.76
N LEU A 676 26.24 9.11 75.86
CA LEU A 676 26.15 9.39 74.42
C LEU A 676 24.72 9.83 74.06
N THR A 677 24.62 10.95 73.33
CA THR A 677 23.34 11.47 72.82
C THR A 677 23.18 11.04 71.38
N GLN A 678 22.48 9.92 71.16
CA GLN A 678 22.11 9.47 69.81
C GLN A 678 20.89 10.24 69.33
N VAL A 679 20.90 10.58 68.05
CA VAL A 679 19.87 11.41 67.43
C VAL A 679 19.25 10.64 66.27
N ALA A 680 17.95 10.76 66.07
CA ALA A 680 17.24 10.19 64.93
C ALA A 680 16.25 11.21 64.35
N VAL A 681 16.14 11.27 63.02
CA VAL A 681 15.13 12.10 62.37
C VAL A 681 13.75 11.51 62.67
N ASN A 682 12.82 12.37 63.08
CA ASN A 682 11.47 11.96 63.44
C ASN A 682 10.49 12.34 62.32
N PHE A 683 10.65 11.67 61.19
CA PHE A 683 9.74 11.80 60.05
C PHE A 683 8.89 10.55 59.93
N ASP A 684 7.57 10.72 59.92
CA ASP A 684 6.64 9.59 59.81
C ASP A 684 6.62 9.07 58.36
N PRO A 685 6.94 7.78 58.11
CA PRO A 685 6.95 7.21 56.75
C PRO A 685 5.60 7.34 56.03
N ARG A 686 4.49 7.49 56.77
CA ARG A 686 3.16 7.72 56.17
C ARG A 686 3.07 9.04 55.41
N ILE A 687 3.84 10.06 55.78
CA ILE A 687 3.86 11.33 55.05
C ILE A 687 4.58 11.15 53.71
N SER A 688 5.67 10.37 53.65
CA SER A 688 6.32 10.05 52.37
C SER A 688 5.40 9.24 51.45
N GLU A 689 4.65 8.29 52.00
CA GLU A 689 3.62 7.54 51.27
C GLU A 689 2.53 8.47 50.73
N LEU A 690 1.98 9.36 51.57
CA LEU A 690 1.01 10.39 51.16
C LEU A 690 1.53 11.27 50.02
N LEU A 691 2.76 11.79 50.13
CA LEU A 691 3.36 12.65 49.12
C LEU A 691 3.47 11.95 47.77
N GLN A 692 3.83 10.66 47.81
CA GLN A 692 3.89 9.82 46.64
C GLN A 692 2.50 9.50 46.07
N GLU A 693 1.50 9.23 46.92
CA GLU A 693 0.12 8.97 46.50
C GLU A 693 -0.47 10.15 45.76
N VAL A 694 -0.37 11.35 46.33
CA VAL A 694 -0.85 12.59 45.69
C VAL A 694 -0.14 12.81 44.35
N ALA A 695 1.19 12.61 44.28
CA ALA A 695 1.94 12.73 43.03
C ALA A 695 1.42 11.76 41.94
N THR A 696 1.19 10.51 42.31
CA THR A 696 0.68 9.48 41.38
C THR A 696 -0.78 9.74 40.96
N PHE A 697 -1.63 10.21 41.87
CA PHE A 697 -3.02 10.54 41.57
C PHE A 697 -3.14 11.79 40.69
N LEU A 698 -2.30 12.81 40.88
CA LEU A 698 -2.29 13.99 40.01
C LEU A 698 -1.97 13.66 38.53
N GLY A 699 -1.22 12.58 38.28
CA GLY A 699 -0.93 12.09 36.94
C GLY A 699 -2.07 11.30 36.29
N GLN A 700 -3.18 11.05 36.98
CA GLN A 700 -4.29 10.21 36.50
C GLN A 700 -5.58 11.02 36.29
N PRO A 701 -6.08 11.14 35.03
CA PRO A 701 -7.23 11.99 34.72
C PRO A 701 -8.58 11.43 35.18
N ASP A 702 -8.72 10.11 35.26
CA ASP A 702 -10.00 9.42 35.49
C ASP A 702 -10.13 8.91 36.94
N LEU A 703 -9.92 9.76 37.95
CA LEU A 703 -10.10 9.37 39.35
C LEU A 703 -11.59 9.35 39.75
N PRO A 704 -12.05 8.38 40.55
CA PRO A 704 -13.45 8.30 40.97
C PRO A 704 -13.83 9.41 41.98
N ARG A 705 -12.86 10.00 42.67
CA ARG A 705 -13.04 11.10 43.63
C ARG A 705 -11.93 12.13 43.50
N SER A 706 -12.22 13.35 43.95
CA SER A 706 -11.23 14.43 43.98
C SER A 706 -10.28 14.27 45.16
N ILE A 707 -9.00 14.53 44.93
CA ILE A 707 -7.96 14.56 45.95
C ILE A 707 -8.32 15.57 47.06
N PRO A 708 -8.28 15.20 48.36
CA PRO A 708 -8.53 16.11 49.48
C PRO A 708 -7.65 17.36 49.44
N GLY A 709 -8.24 18.52 49.78
CA GLY A 709 -7.52 19.79 49.81
C GLY A 709 -6.37 19.83 50.83
N THR A 710 -6.51 19.10 51.94
CA THR A 710 -5.48 18.88 52.97
C THR A 710 -4.26 18.18 52.38
N ALA A 711 -4.46 17.08 51.65
CA ALA A 711 -3.42 16.32 50.96
C ALA A 711 -2.66 17.18 49.93
N LEU A 712 -3.39 17.99 49.15
CA LEU A 712 -2.81 18.90 48.16
C LEU A 712 -1.94 19.99 48.80
N GLN A 713 -2.36 20.53 49.94
CA GLN A 713 -1.59 21.53 50.68
C GLN A 713 -0.26 20.94 51.21
N VAL A 714 -0.30 19.71 51.74
CA VAL A 714 0.91 19.00 52.18
C VAL A 714 1.83 18.71 50.99
N HIS A 715 1.26 18.27 49.87
CA HIS A 715 2.04 18.02 48.65
C HIS A 715 2.67 19.29 48.04
N ALA A 716 2.02 20.45 48.17
CA ALA A 716 2.61 21.72 47.76
C ALA A 716 3.91 22.06 48.53
N GLN A 717 4.07 21.52 49.73
CA GLN A 717 5.28 21.66 50.57
C GLN A 717 6.23 20.46 50.44
N ALA A 718 5.96 19.48 49.56
CA ALA A 718 6.71 18.24 49.44
C ALA A 718 8.21 18.44 49.23
N SER A 719 8.58 19.33 48.30
CA SER A 719 9.99 19.60 47.97
C SER A 719 10.76 20.19 49.15
N VAL A 720 10.10 21.04 49.94
CA VAL A 720 10.66 21.67 51.14
C VAL A 720 10.82 20.63 52.25
N LEU A 721 9.81 19.79 52.47
CA LEU A 721 9.86 18.71 53.46
C LEU A 721 10.94 17.67 53.12
N GLN A 722 11.02 17.20 51.87
CA GLN A 722 12.05 16.25 51.44
C GLN A 722 13.47 16.84 51.56
N LEU A 723 13.64 18.11 51.20
CA LEU A 723 14.92 18.80 51.40
C LEU A 723 15.30 18.82 52.89
N HIS A 724 14.38 19.20 53.77
CA HIS A 724 14.65 19.23 55.21
C HIS A 724 14.92 17.84 55.80
N VAL A 725 14.20 16.79 55.37
CA VAL A 725 14.47 15.40 55.79
C VAL A 725 15.89 15.00 55.38
N SER A 726 16.29 15.20 54.12
CA SER A 726 17.64 14.82 53.66
C SER A 726 18.76 15.60 54.37
N GLN A 727 18.53 16.89 54.64
CA GLN A 727 19.44 17.73 55.41
C GLN A 727 19.59 17.22 56.85
N LEU A 728 18.48 16.90 57.51
CA LEU A 728 18.47 16.37 58.87
C LEU A 728 19.07 14.96 58.95
N GLU A 729 18.84 14.08 57.98
CA GLU A 729 19.46 12.76 57.91
C GLU A 729 20.98 12.87 57.79
N SER A 730 21.48 13.76 56.93
CA SER A 730 22.91 14.06 56.83
C SER A 730 23.49 14.57 58.15
N VAL A 731 22.80 15.50 58.81
CA VAL A 731 23.17 16.04 60.14
C VAL A 731 23.21 14.95 61.20
N VAL A 732 22.18 14.11 61.25
CA VAL A 732 22.06 13.02 62.23
C VAL A 732 23.15 11.98 62.02
N ASN A 733 23.40 11.59 60.77
CA ASN A 733 24.45 10.63 60.43
C ASN A 733 25.83 11.19 60.78
N ALA A 734 26.11 12.45 60.43
CA ALA A 734 27.35 13.11 60.80
C ALA A 734 27.50 13.19 62.32
N TRP A 735 26.46 13.60 63.05
CA TRP A 735 26.48 13.68 64.51
C TRP A 735 26.74 12.34 65.19
N ASN A 736 26.00 11.29 64.81
CA ASN A 736 26.16 9.97 65.39
C ASN A 736 27.55 9.39 65.06
N HIS A 737 28.02 9.55 63.81
CA HIS A 737 29.37 9.13 63.42
C HIS A 737 30.46 9.86 64.19
N MET A 738 30.30 11.16 64.42
CA MET A 738 31.23 11.95 65.23
C MET A 738 31.25 11.47 66.69
N GLN A 739 30.09 11.17 67.28
CA GLN A 739 30.03 10.65 68.65
C GLN A 739 30.73 9.28 68.78
N ASP A 740 30.67 8.44 67.75
CA ASP A 740 31.32 7.11 67.75
C ASP A 740 32.84 7.17 67.50
N THR A 741 33.34 8.19 66.79
CA THR A 741 34.74 8.28 66.33
C THR A 741 35.63 9.25 67.11
N MET A 742 35.05 10.18 67.88
CA MET A 742 35.78 11.19 68.63
C MET A 742 36.56 10.58 69.80
N ILE A 743 37.89 10.82 69.84
CA ILE A 743 38.69 10.54 71.04
C ILE A 743 38.57 11.69 72.06
N PRO A 744 38.80 11.44 73.37
CA PRO A 744 38.68 12.46 74.41
C PRO A 744 39.49 13.73 74.16
N GLU A 745 40.68 13.61 73.59
CA GLU A 745 41.62 14.70 73.31
C GLU A 745 41.14 15.57 72.13
N GLU A 746 40.60 14.95 71.06
CA GLU A 746 39.96 15.67 69.97
C GLU A 746 38.70 16.39 70.48
N ARG A 747 37.89 15.71 71.30
CA ARG A 747 36.66 16.28 71.88
C ARG A 747 36.94 17.57 72.65
N ALA A 748 38.01 17.61 73.46
CA ALA A 748 38.41 18.79 74.21
C ALA A 748 38.78 19.99 73.31
N ILE A 749 39.30 19.76 72.10
CA ILE A 749 39.60 20.83 71.13
C ILE A 749 38.32 21.42 70.54
N VAL A 750 37.33 20.56 70.24
CA VAL A 750 36.10 20.96 69.53
C VAL A 750 34.90 21.18 70.47
N ASP A 751 35.10 21.15 71.79
CA ASP A 751 34.03 21.19 72.81
C ASP A 751 33.08 22.40 72.68
N ALA A 752 33.61 23.59 72.37
CA ALA A 752 32.79 24.78 72.15
C ALA A 752 31.84 24.63 70.94
N LEU A 753 32.30 23.98 69.87
CA LEU A 753 31.49 23.68 68.69
C LEU A 753 30.50 22.53 68.95
N ILE A 754 30.87 21.56 69.80
CA ILE A 754 29.96 20.50 70.26
C ILE A 754 28.79 21.09 71.05
N ILE A 755 29.04 22.05 71.95
CA ILE A 755 27.97 22.74 72.70
C ILE A 755 27.05 23.51 71.74
N ARG A 756 27.61 24.24 70.77
CA ARG A 756 26.84 24.96 69.76
C ARG A 756 25.94 24.01 68.94
N ALA A 757 26.49 22.90 68.46
CA ALA A 757 25.74 21.90 67.71
C ALA A 757 24.64 21.24 68.57
N ARG A 758 24.90 20.96 69.85
CA ARG A 758 23.88 20.42 70.78
C ARG A 758 22.72 21.38 71.01
N LEU A 759 22.99 22.66 71.21
CA LEU A 759 21.93 23.67 71.40
C LEU A 759 21.03 23.77 70.16
N SER A 760 21.62 23.74 68.96
CA SER A 760 20.85 23.72 67.71
C SER A 760 20.02 22.43 67.58
N LEU A 761 20.59 21.27 67.90
CA LEU A 761 19.85 19.99 67.89
C LEU A 761 18.70 19.96 68.90
N GLU A 762 18.88 20.52 70.10
CA GLU A 762 17.83 20.66 71.10
C GLU A 762 16.71 21.59 70.63
N GLN A 763 17.04 22.69 69.97
CA GLN A 763 16.05 23.58 69.34
C GLN A 763 15.22 22.83 68.29
N CYS A 764 15.85 22.01 67.45
CA CYS A 764 15.13 21.21 66.44
C CYS A 764 14.35 20.03 67.04
N SER A 765 14.69 19.56 68.25
CA SER A 765 13.86 18.60 68.99
C SER A 765 12.56 19.19 69.54
N GLN A 766 12.48 20.52 69.68
CA GLN A 766 11.30 21.24 70.18
C GLN A 766 10.44 21.83 69.06
N THR A 767 11.00 21.92 67.85
CA THR A 767 10.33 22.47 66.66
C THR A 767 9.53 21.36 65.97
N THR A 768 8.33 21.66 65.47
CA THR A 768 7.48 20.71 64.73
C THR A 768 7.57 20.92 63.22
N TRP A 769 7.23 19.88 62.43
CA TRP A 769 7.22 19.96 60.96
C TRP A 769 6.24 21.00 60.40
N SER A 770 5.17 21.31 61.13
CA SER A 770 4.15 22.32 60.76
C SER A 770 4.53 23.78 61.08
N SER A 771 5.61 24.02 61.82
CA SER A 771 5.96 25.37 62.27
C SER A 771 6.48 26.25 61.12
N LYS A 772 6.47 27.58 61.30
CA LYS A 772 7.10 28.51 60.33
C LYS A 772 8.61 28.65 60.54
N GLU A 773 9.12 28.19 61.68
CA GLU A 773 10.52 28.33 62.11
C GLU A 773 11.37 27.12 61.70
N THR A 774 10.76 26.11 61.08
CA THR A 774 11.37 24.84 60.68
C THR A 774 12.58 25.03 59.79
N SER A 775 12.47 25.88 58.76
CA SER A 775 13.56 26.12 57.81
C SER A 775 14.78 26.77 58.48
N GLY A 776 14.54 27.76 59.36
CA GLY A 776 15.59 28.43 60.11
C GLY A 776 16.30 27.51 61.12
N CYS A 777 15.55 26.62 61.79
CA CYS A 777 16.14 25.63 62.69
C CYS A 777 17.03 24.64 61.94
N VAL A 778 16.55 24.10 60.82
CA VAL A 778 17.28 23.11 60.02
C VAL A 778 18.57 23.71 59.46
N THR A 779 18.53 24.92 58.90
CA THR A 779 19.74 25.58 58.38
C THR A 779 20.77 25.83 59.48
N ALA A 780 20.33 26.32 60.65
CA ALA A 780 21.22 26.55 61.79
C ALA A 780 21.85 25.23 62.31
N CYS A 781 21.09 24.13 62.32
CA CYS A 781 21.60 22.81 62.66
C CYS A 781 22.63 22.29 61.65
N VAL A 782 22.32 22.38 60.35
CA VAL A 782 23.22 21.96 59.28
C VAL A 782 24.54 22.73 59.37
N GLU A 783 24.49 24.04 59.52
CA GLU A 783 25.70 24.87 59.66
C GLU A 783 26.54 24.46 60.88
N ALA A 784 25.91 24.34 62.06
CA ALA A 784 26.62 24.03 63.29
C ALA A 784 27.29 22.64 63.25
N VAL A 785 26.60 21.64 62.71
CA VAL A 785 27.11 20.25 62.62
C VAL A 785 28.11 20.09 61.49
N THR A 786 27.95 20.81 60.36
CA THR A 786 28.91 20.79 59.25
C THR A 786 30.24 21.41 59.67
N ILE A 787 30.21 22.55 60.37
CA ILE A 787 31.43 23.18 60.91
C ILE A 787 32.15 22.21 61.86
N LEU A 788 31.41 21.58 62.78
CA LEU A 788 31.96 20.59 63.70
C LEU A 788 32.58 19.39 62.98
N SER A 789 31.86 18.83 61.99
CA SER A 789 32.33 17.68 61.21
C SER A 789 33.55 18.01 60.36
N GLN A 790 33.61 19.19 59.74
CA GLN A 790 34.78 19.65 59.00
C GLN A 790 35.97 19.79 59.93
N SER A 791 35.80 20.41 61.10
CA SER A 791 36.87 20.54 62.08
C SER A 791 37.39 19.20 62.58
N LEU A 792 36.50 18.24 62.87
CA LEU A 792 36.90 16.88 63.24
C LEU A 792 37.60 16.16 62.09
N SER A 793 37.13 16.32 60.86
CA SER A 793 37.74 15.68 59.68
C SER A 793 39.18 16.13 59.46
N VAL A 794 39.50 17.40 59.73
CA VAL A 794 40.88 17.92 59.69
C VAL A 794 41.73 17.22 60.75
N LEU A 795 41.25 17.10 61.99
CA LEU A 795 41.97 16.41 63.06
C LEU A 795 42.20 14.93 62.71
N LYS A 796 41.16 14.22 62.24
CA LYS A 796 41.27 12.82 61.81
C LYS A 796 42.22 12.64 60.63
N ALA A 797 42.16 13.52 59.63
CA ALA A 797 43.09 13.48 58.50
C ALA A 797 44.53 13.73 58.94
N THR A 798 44.76 14.61 59.93
CA THR A 798 46.11 14.83 60.47
C THR A 798 46.63 13.60 61.19
N SER A 799 45.81 12.94 62.02
CA SER A 799 46.20 11.69 62.68
C SER A 799 46.43 10.56 61.68
N GLY A 800 45.58 10.45 60.64
CA GLY A 800 45.75 9.47 59.56
C GLY A 800 47.03 9.65 58.75
N ARG A 801 47.36 10.88 58.34
CA ARG A 801 48.64 11.20 57.67
C ARG A 801 49.85 10.86 58.53
N ILE A 802 49.73 11.05 59.85
CA ILE A 802 50.79 10.68 60.80
C ILE A 802 50.91 9.15 60.88
N GLN A 803 49.79 8.41 60.95
CA GLN A 803 49.80 6.95 60.91
C GLN A 803 50.40 6.38 59.61
N GLU A 804 50.07 6.95 58.44
CA GLU A 804 50.67 6.52 57.15
C GLU A 804 52.20 6.67 57.15
N ILE A 805 52.72 7.74 57.75
CA ILE A 805 54.16 7.95 57.90
C ILE A 805 54.76 6.87 58.81
N LEU A 806 54.08 6.54 59.92
CA LEU A 806 54.53 5.50 60.86
C LEU A 806 54.49 4.10 60.24
N ASP A 807 53.44 3.77 59.50
CA ASP A 807 53.30 2.49 58.78
C ASP A 807 54.36 2.36 57.67
N GLY A 808 54.64 3.45 56.94
CA GLY A 808 55.72 3.48 55.96
C GLY A 808 57.10 3.22 56.57
N TRP A 809 57.32 3.53 57.85
CA TRP A 809 58.54 3.15 58.55
C TRP A 809 58.56 1.66 58.93
N LEU A 810 57.40 1.06 59.24
CA LEU A 810 57.30 -0.36 59.55
C LEU A 810 57.57 -1.26 58.34
N GLU A 811 57.17 -0.85 57.14
CA GLU A 811 57.47 -1.58 55.90
C GLU A 811 58.99 -1.66 55.62
N ARG A 812 59.72 -0.61 56.01
CA ARG A 812 61.16 -0.42 55.73
C ARG A 812 61.99 -0.35 57.02
N PRO A 813 62.16 -1.46 57.74
CA PRO A 813 62.92 -1.46 58.98
C PRO A 813 64.39 -1.10 58.76
N LEU A 814 65.07 -0.83 59.87
CA LEU A 814 66.45 -0.38 59.94
C LEU A 814 67.47 -1.48 59.58
N PHE A 815 66.99 -2.72 59.43
CA PHE A 815 67.78 -3.86 58.95
C PHE A 815 67.11 -4.50 57.74
N GLU A 816 67.83 -4.52 56.62
CA GLU A 816 67.45 -5.20 55.38
C GLU A 816 68.63 -6.02 54.85
N ARG A 817 68.36 -7.27 54.48
CA ARG A 817 69.34 -8.14 53.85
C ARG A 817 69.39 -7.86 52.35
N LYS A 818 70.59 -7.67 51.79
CA LYS A 818 70.81 -7.65 50.33
C LYS A 818 71.09 -9.08 49.85
N ASP A 819 70.26 -9.59 48.95
CA ASP A 819 70.34 -10.99 48.52
C ASP A 819 71.63 -11.32 47.74
N GLY A 820 72.22 -12.47 48.07
CA GLY A 820 73.25 -13.13 47.25
C GLY A 820 74.72 -12.78 47.50
N LYS A 821 75.05 -11.86 48.42
CA LYS A 821 76.45 -11.57 48.78
C LYS A 821 76.79 -12.08 50.19
N VAL A 822 77.91 -12.80 50.28
CA VAL A 822 78.59 -13.09 51.54
C VAL A 822 79.49 -11.88 51.83
N PHE A 823 79.32 -11.27 52.99
CA PHE A 823 80.06 -10.07 53.37
C PHE A 823 81.25 -10.43 54.28
N SER A 824 82.35 -9.69 54.16
CA SER A 824 83.32 -9.61 55.25
C SER A 824 82.77 -8.76 56.39
N ASN A 825 83.26 -8.96 57.62
CA ASN A 825 82.76 -8.26 58.81
C ASN A 825 82.76 -6.72 58.68
N LEU A 826 83.80 -6.16 58.04
CA LEU A 826 83.95 -4.73 57.84
C LEU A 826 83.03 -4.19 56.73
N GLU A 827 82.78 -4.97 55.67
CA GLU A 827 81.86 -4.60 54.59
C GLU A 827 80.40 -4.66 55.05
N LEU A 828 80.06 -5.64 55.90
CA LEU A 828 78.73 -5.75 56.50
C LEU A 828 78.46 -4.56 57.43
N ASP A 829 79.41 -4.21 58.30
CA ASP A 829 79.31 -3.05 59.18
C ASP A 829 79.23 -1.73 58.40
N ALA A 830 80.03 -1.55 57.35
CA ALA A 830 79.96 -0.36 56.50
C ALA A 830 78.62 -0.26 55.73
N SER A 831 78.11 -1.38 55.20
CA SER A 831 76.80 -1.43 54.52
C SER A 831 75.66 -1.16 55.49
N MET A 832 75.73 -1.70 56.71
CA MET A 832 74.73 -1.52 57.76
C MET A 832 74.71 -0.07 58.24
N LYS A 833 75.88 0.52 58.51
CA LYS A 833 76.00 1.94 58.84
C LYS A 833 75.48 2.85 57.74
N GLY A 834 75.80 2.56 56.47
CA GLY A 834 75.30 3.32 55.32
C GLY A 834 73.77 3.23 55.12
N LEU A 835 73.19 2.06 55.37
CA LEU A 835 71.73 1.88 55.35
C LEU A 835 71.07 2.63 56.51
N MET A 836 71.65 2.53 57.70
CA MET A 836 71.16 3.19 58.90
C MET A 836 71.23 4.72 58.77
N THR A 837 72.31 5.29 58.24
CA THR A 837 72.41 6.74 57.98
C THR A 837 71.34 7.22 57.00
N MET A 838 71.12 6.49 55.91
CA MET A 838 70.07 6.83 54.93
C MET A 838 68.66 6.74 55.54
N ARG A 839 68.41 5.75 56.40
CA ARG A 839 67.13 5.61 57.11
C ARG A 839 66.94 6.71 58.15
N LEU A 840 68.00 7.08 58.89
CA LEU A 840 67.98 8.18 59.86
C LEU A 840 67.70 9.54 59.20
N GLU A 841 68.29 9.81 58.03
CA GLU A 841 67.99 11.02 57.24
C GLU A 841 66.53 11.06 56.77
N ASN A 842 65.98 9.93 56.33
CA ASN A 842 64.56 9.83 55.98
C ASN A 842 63.64 10.05 57.19
N THR A 843 63.99 9.52 58.37
CA THR A 843 63.21 9.76 59.60
C THR A 843 63.27 11.22 60.03
N ALA A 844 64.41 11.90 59.86
CA ALA A 844 64.53 13.33 60.13
C ALA A 844 63.67 14.16 59.16
N PHE A 845 63.69 13.82 57.86
CA PHE A 845 62.81 14.44 56.86
C PHE A 845 61.32 14.24 57.22
N HIS A 846 60.89 13.01 57.50
CA HIS A 846 59.51 12.74 57.91
C HIS A 846 59.12 13.42 59.23
N SER A 847 60.06 13.62 60.17
CA SER A 847 59.80 14.36 61.41
C SER A 847 59.46 15.84 61.14
N SER A 848 60.15 16.48 60.19
CA SER A 848 59.82 17.84 59.74
C SER A 848 58.45 17.89 59.03
N ALA A 849 58.10 16.83 58.29
CA ALA A 849 56.78 16.71 57.67
C ALA A 849 55.66 16.61 58.71
N VAL A 850 55.84 15.84 59.80
CA VAL A 850 54.86 15.77 60.90
C VAL A 850 54.65 17.12 61.57
N VAL A 851 55.72 17.89 61.79
CA VAL A 851 55.62 19.25 62.35
C VAL A 851 54.88 20.20 61.39
N SER A 852 55.11 20.08 60.07
CA SER A 852 54.35 20.82 59.06
C SER A 852 52.86 20.46 59.08
N ILE A 853 52.53 19.16 59.15
CA ILE A 853 51.15 18.65 59.19
C ILE A 853 50.40 19.21 60.42
N LEU A 854 51.06 19.25 61.58
CA LEU A 854 50.48 19.81 62.79
C LEU A 854 50.34 21.34 62.73
N SER A 855 51.27 22.05 62.08
CA SER A 855 51.12 23.50 61.84
C SER A 855 49.96 23.80 60.89
N GLU A 856 49.82 23.03 59.80
CA GLU A 856 48.68 23.10 58.88
C GLU A 856 47.34 22.90 59.61
N ALA A 857 47.29 21.98 60.57
CA ALA A 857 46.10 21.73 61.41
C ALA A 857 45.75 22.92 62.32
N VAL A 858 46.76 23.53 62.94
CA VAL A 858 46.59 24.71 63.81
C VAL A 858 46.08 25.90 63.00
N ASP A 859 46.68 26.15 61.85
CA ASP A 859 46.35 27.32 61.02
C ASP A 859 44.96 27.14 60.37
N SER A 860 44.60 25.92 59.95
CA SER A 860 43.28 25.63 59.37
C SER A 860 42.13 25.68 60.38
N LEU A 861 42.37 25.27 61.63
CA LEU A 861 41.36 25.27 62.70
C LEU A 861 41.40 26.54 63.56
N SER A 862 42.32 27.47 63.28
CA SER A 862 42.56 28.68 64.07
C SER A 862 42.74 28.41 65.58
N ILE A 863 43.43 27.31 65.91
CA ILE A 863 43.61 26.87 67.30
C ILE A 863 44.64 27.76 68.00
N ILE A 864 44.36 28.12 69.26
CA ILE A 864 45.32 28.81 70.10
C ILE A 864 46.44 27.83 70.49
N ARG A 865 47.66 28.09 70.00
CA ARG A 865 48.85 27.22 70.19
C ARG A 865 49.20 26.94 71.65
N GLU A 866 48.84 27.84 72.56
CA GLU A 866 49.10 27.74 73.99
C GLU A 866 47.98 27.05 74.79
N SER A 867 46.89 26.64 74.11
CA SER A 867 45.73 26.05 74.78
C SER A 867 46.06 24.67 75.37
N GLN A 868 45.53 24.40 76.56
CA GLN A 868 45.71 23.12 77.24
C GLN A 868 45.19 21.92 76.41
N PRO A 869 44.01 21.98 75.77
CA PRO A 869 43.51 20.89 74.92
C PRO A 869 44.43 20.56 73.74
N TRP A 870 45.07 21.57 73.14
CA TRP A 870 46.04 21.36 72.07
C TRP A 870 47.32 20.68 72.58
N ARG A 871 47.80 21.05 73.78
CA ARG A 871 48.95 20.38 74.41
C ARG A 871 48.67 18.91 74.73
N ASP A 872 47.46 18.62 75.20
CA ASP A 872 47.04 17.25 75.51
C ASP A 872 46.94 16.41 74.22
N TYR A 873 46.45 16.99 73.12
CA TYR A 873 46.47 16.34 71.81
C TYR A 873 47.90 16.15 71.25
N LEU A 874 48.78 17.14 71.40
CA LEU A 874 50.19 16.99 71.03
C LEU A 874 50.88 15.88 71.83
N ALA A 875 50.53 15.73 73.12
CA ALA A 875 51.02 14.64 73.95
C ALA A 875 50.51 13.27 73.46
N HIS A 876 49.24 13.18 73.04
CA HIS A 876 48.68 11.98 72.43
C HIS A 876 49.40 11.60 71.12
N VAL A 877 49.60 12.56 70.21
CA VAL A 877 50.34 12.36 68.95
C VAL A 877 51.79 11.94 69.22
N ALA A 878 52.45 12.57 70.20
CA ALA A 878 53.79 12.16 70.61
C ALA A 878 53.83 10.72 71.16
N GLY A 879 52.77 10.28 71.84
CA GLY A 879 52.59 8.89 72.26
C GLY A 879 52.48 7.93 71.07
N GLN A 880 51.64 8.24 70.09
CA GLN A 880 51.50 7.44 68.86
C GLN A 880 52.84 7.32 68.10
N MET A 881 53.58 8.43 68.01
CA MET A 881 54.90 8.43 67.36
C MET A 881 55.92 7.58 68.13
N LEU A 882 55.92 7.60 69.46
CA LEU A 882 56.79 6.75 70.27
C LEU A 882 56.50 5.27 70.05
N GLU A 883 55.23 4.88 70.01
CA GLU A 883 54.81 3.49 69.75
C GLU A 883 55.18 3.04 68.34
N GLY A 884 54.97 3.88 67.33
CA GLY A 884 55.39 3.60 65.96
C GLY A 884 56.90 3.42 65.83
N LEU A 885 57.70 4.31 66.44
CA LEU A 885 59.17 4.19 66.48
C LEU A 885 59.62 2.91 67.21
N ALA A 886 59.00 2.59 68.34
CA ALA A 886 59.28 1.36 69.07
C ALA A 886 58.97 0.13 68.21
N ALA A 887 57.87 0.13 67.46
CA ALA A 887 57.49 -0.95 66.57
C ALA A 887 58.50 -1.16 65.43
N VAL A 888 59.05 -0.08 64.86
CA VAL A 888 60.11 -0.14 63.83
C VAL A 888 61.41 -0.71 64.39
N VAL A 889 61.83 -0.27 65.58
CA VAL A 889 63.02 -0.81 66.27
C VAL A 889 62.83 -2.30 66.57
N LEU A 890 61.66 -2.69 67.07
CA LEU A 890 61.32 -4.09 67.33
C LEU A 890 61.29 -4.94 66.07
N ALA A 891 60.71 -4.44 64.97
CA ALA A 891 60.69 -5.15 63.69
C ALA A 891 62.11 -5.34 63.13
N SER A 892 62.95 -4.31 63.24
CA SER A 892 64.35 -4.35 62.80
C SER A 892 65.18 -5.34 63.61
N ALA A 893 65.04 -5.31 64.94
CA ALA A 893 65.74 -6.23 65.83
C ALA A 893 65.22 -7.67 65.73
N ARG A 894 63.91 -7.89 65.45
CA ARG A 894 63.37 -9.23 65.15
C ARG A 894 63.92 -9.78 63.82
N ARG A 895 64.04 -8.94 62.79
CA ARG A 895 64.67 -9.35 61.52
C ARG A 895 66.14 -9.71 61.73
N LEU A 896 66.86 -8.94 62.55
CA LEU A 896 68.24 -9.26 62.93
C LEU A 896 68.31 -10.58 63.74
N LEU A 897 67.41 -10.79 64.71
CA LEU A 897 67.31 -12.03 65.48
C LEU A 897 67.05 -13.25 64.59
N GLY A 898 66.13 -13.15 63.62
CA GLY A 898 65.85 -14.23 62.68
C GLY A 898 67.03 -14.59 61.77
N VAL A 899 67.98 -13.66 61.59
CA VAL A 899 69.24 -13.92 60.87
C VAL A 899 70.30 -14.55 61.78
N ILE A 900 70.31 -14.23 63.07
CA ILE A 900 71.28 -14.73 64.05
C ILE A 900 70.88 -16.12 64.60
N CYS A 901 69.60 -16.30 64.92
CA CYS A 901 69.04 -17.52 65.48
C CYS A 901 68.59 -18.48 64.37
N ILE A 902 69.54 -19.20 63.77
CA ILE A 902 69.25 -20.46 63.07
C ILE A 902 69.73 -21.60 63.97
N HIS A 903 68.88 -21.98 64.93
CA HIS A 903 68.97 -23.28 65.58
C HIS A 903 67.60 -23.92 65.54
N ASP A 904 67.29 -24.54 64.40
CA ASP A 904 66.66 -25.86 64.38
C ASP A 904 66.90 -26.49 63.01
N ALA A 905 67.52 -27.68 63.02
CA ALA A 905 67.84 -28.45 61.83
C ALA A 905 66.55 -28.88 61.13
N GLY A 906 66.10 -28.16 60.10
CA GLY A 906 64.99 -28.62 59.27
C GLY A 906 64.29 -27.61 58.36
N GLN A 907 64.41 -26.30 58.57
CA GLN A 907 63.80 -25.31 57.65
C GLN A 907 64.83 -24.79 56.65
N GLN A 908 64.53 -24.96 55.35
CA GLN A 908 65.31 -24.38 54.26
C GLN A 908 65.27 -22.85 54.36
N CYS A 909 66.42 -22.24 54.59
CA CYS A 909 66.55 -20.79 54.66
C CYS A 909 66.34 -20.15 53.28
N GLU A 910 65.50 -19.13 53.20
CA GLU A 910 65.56 -18.17 52.10
C GLU A 910 66.78 -17.26 52.31
N GLY A 911 67.95 -17.74 51.88
CA GLY A 911 69.18 -16.94 51.75
C GLY A 911 70.42 -17.62 52.33
N GLY A 912 71.52 -17.61 51.56
CA GLY A 912 72.79 -18.27 51.88
C GLY A 912 73.54 -17.73 53.13
N PRO A 913 74.81 -18.09 53.36
CA PRO A 913 75.58 -17.54 54.47
C PRO A 913 75.77 -16.01 54.33
N LEU A 914 75.57 -15.25 55.42
CA LEU A 914 75.70 -13.78 55.41
C LEU A 914 77.15 -13.32 55.59
N LEU A 915 77.95 -14.07 56.35
CA LEU A 915 79.28 -13.67 56.81
C LEU A 915 80.32 -14.75 56.44
N GLU A 916 81.46 -14.33 55.90
CA GLU A 916 82.61 -15.23 55.73
C GLU A 916 83.42 -15.27 57.04
N VAL A 917 83.59 -16.47 57.60
CA VAL A 917 84.41 -16.68 58.80
C VAL A 917 85.57 -17.62 58.46
N THR A 918 86.80 -17.18 58.72
CA THR A 918 88.01 -17.97 58.52
C THR A 918 88.65 -18.31 59.88
N LEU A 919 88.94 -19.59 60.11
CA LEU A 919 89.68 -20.05 61.30
C LEU A 919 91.18 -20.08 60.97
N GLN A 920 91.97 -19.22 61.61
CA GLN A 920 93.41 -19.14 61.39
C GLN A 920 94.17 -19.54 62.66
N CYS A 921 95.15 -20.43 62.54
CA CYS A 921 96.06 -20.76 63.64
C CYS A 921 97.19 -19.71 63.67
N GLN A 922 97.17 -18.82 64.68
CA GLN A 922 98.22 -17.83 64.90
C GLN A 922 98.93 -18.16 66.22
N ALA A 923 100.26 -18.29 66.20
CA ALA A 923 101.11 -18.53 67.37
C ALA A 923 100.65 -19.69 68.29
N GLY A 924 100.12 -20.77 67.72
CA GLY A 924 99.69 -21.97 68.48
C GLY A 924 98.30 -21.86 69.11
N GLN A 925 97.55 -20.78 68.86
CA GLN A 925 96.14 -20.63 69.26
C GLN A 925 95.23 -20.55 68.03
N LEU A 926 94.07 -21.19 68.11
CA LEU A 926 93.02 -21.12 67.09
C LEU A 926 92.26 -19.80 67.25
N VAL A 927 92.39 -18.89 66.29
CA VAL A 927 91.75 -17.56 66.32
C VAL A 927 90.78 -17.45 65.14
N TRP A 928 89.53 -17.10 65.45
CA TRP A 928 88.51 -16.81 64.44
C TRP A 928 88.75 -15.42 63.84
N LYS A 929 88.65 -15.30 62.51
CA LYS A 929 88.60 -14.02 61.79
C LYS A 929 87.30 -13.93 60.99
N PRO A 930 86.36 -13.05 61.36
CA PRO A 930 86.41 -12.12 62.50
C PRO A 930 86.32 -12.83 63.87
N ASP A 931 86.73 -12.13 64.91
CA ASP A 931 86.69 -12.62 66.30
C ASP A 931 85.23 -12.70 66.78
N MET A 932 84.83 -13.85 67.34
CA MET A 932 83.44 -14.13 67.69
C MET A 932 83.11 -13.85 69.16
N HIS A 933 84.10 -13.83 70.06
CA HIS A 933 83.85 -13.88 71.51
C HIS A 933 84.66 -12.89 72.36
N THR A 934 85.81 -12.38 71.90
CA THR A 934 86.63 -11.48 72.74
C THR A 934 86.26 -10.01 72.53
N ALA A 935 86.12 -9.26 73.62
CA ALA A 935 85.73 -7.85 73.70
C ALA A 935 86.78 -6.85 73.15
N SER A 936 87.39 -7.16 72.00
CA SER A 936 88.04 -6.15 71.16
C SER A 936 86.97 -5.52 70.27
N GLY A 937 87.03 -4.21 70.01
CA GLY A 937 86.00 -3.44 69.28
C GLY A 937 85.77 -3.83 67.81
N LYS A 938 86.17 -5.03 67.39
CA LYS A 938 85.96 -5.63 66.05
C LYS A 938 85.28 -7.01 66.12
N SER A 939 84.77 -7.43 67.28
CA SER A 939 84.08 -8.72 67.41
C SER A 939 82.64 -8.67 66.90
N MET A 940 82.11 -9.83 66.47
CA MET A 940 80.75 -9.93 65.95
C MET A 940 79.69 -9.51 67.00
N GLN A 941 79.89 -9.90 68.27
CA GLN A 941 79.02 -9.49 69.38
C GLN A 941 79.05 -7.98 69.62
N ALA A 942 80.23 -7.35 69.58
CA ALA A 942 80.35 -5.90 69.73
C ALA A 942 79.72 -5.13 68.56
N LEU A 943 79.76 -5.68 67.35
CA LEU A 943 79.12 -5.08 66.17
C LEU A 943 77.60 -5.20 66.21
N VAL A 944 77.06 -6.36 66.60
CA VAL A 944 75.61 -6.53 66.81
C VAL A 944 75.13 -5.59 67.91
N ALA A 945 75.84 -5.50 69.04
CA ALA A 945 75.53 -4.53 70.10
C ALA A 945 75.56 -3.09 69.58
N SER A 946 76.55 -2.73 68.76
CA SER A 946 76.64 -1.41 68.12
C SER A 946 75.50 -1.13 67.14
N TRP A 947 74.97 -2.13 66.43
CA TRP A 947 73.80 -1.97 65.56
C TRP A 947 72.50 -1.84 66.34
N LEU A 948 72.34 -2.57 67.46
CA LEU A 948 71.21 -2.41 68.37
C LEU A 948 71.21 -1.02 69.04
N GLU A 949 72.38 -0.54 69.47
CA GLU A 949 72.54 0.86 69.90
C GLU A 949 72.21 1.83 68.76
N GLY A 950 72.65 1.51 67.55
CA GLY A 950 72.35 2.25 66.34
C GLY A 950 70.86 2.38 66.02
N PHE A 951 70.07 1.33 66.24
CA PHE A 951 68.61 1.39 66.04
C PHE A 951 67.93 2.36 67.00
N LEU A 952 68.50 2.60 68.18
CA LEU A 952 67.97 3.58 69.13
C LEU A 952 68.26 5.04 68.71
N GLU A 953 69.24 5.27 67.84
CA GLU A 953 69.57 6.61 67.32
C GLU A 953 68.44 7.21 66.46
N VAL A 954 67.50 6.38 65.99
CA VAL A 954 66.27 6.86 65.33
C VAL A 954 65.46 7.77 66.25
N GLY A 955 65.48 7.50 67.56
CA GLY A 955 64.86 8.38 68.55
C GLY A 955 65.51 9.76 68.66
N ARG A 956 66.76 9.94 68.22
CA ARG A 956 67.44 11.26 68.18
C ARG A 956 67.19 12.03 66.88
N ALA A 957 66.94 11.31 65.79
CA ALA A 957 66.60 11.92 64.50
C ALA A 957 65.20 12.55 64.45
N MET A 958 64.36 12.28 65.46
CA MET A 958 62.97 12.71 65.54
C MET A 958 62.82 14.05 66.27
N ALA A 959 62.30 15.07 65.57
CA ALA A 959 61.86 16.32 66.19
C ALA A 959 60.57 16.12 66.99
N ARG A 960 60.49 16.66 68.21
CA ARG A 960 59.31 16.55 69.07
C ARG A 960 58.27 17.62 68.73
N PRO A 961 57.01 17.26 68.52
CA PRO A 961 55.96 18.25 68.32
C PRO A 961 55.67 19.03 69.62
N GLY A 962 56.17 20.27 69.72
CA GLY A 962 55.57 21.35 70.54
C GLY A 962 55.55 21.25 72.08
N LEU A 963 56.40 20.47 72.73
CA LEU A 963 56.50 20.40 74.21
C LEU A 963 57.91 20.74 74.71
N GLU A 964 58.04 21.79 75.53
CA GLU A 964 59.33 22.29 76.07
C GLU A 964 59.96 21.38 77.15
N ASP A 965 59.18 20.51 77.81
CA ASP A 965 59.70 19.57 78.81
C ASP A 965 59.92 18.16 78.22
N GLY A 966 61.14 17.98 77.70
CA GLY A 966 61.69 16.83 76.98
C GLY A 966 61.87 15.55 77.81
N ARG A 967 61.10 14.49 77.51
CA ARG A 967 61.66 13.14 77.57
C ARG A 967 62.18 12.88 76.16
N ASP A 968 63.48 12.69 76.01
CA ASP A 968 64.06 12.34 74.71
C ASP A 968 63.36 11.08 74.18
N PHE A 969 62.86 11.08 72.94
CA PHE A 969 62.32 9.86 72.32
C PHE A 969 63.36 8.72 72.38
N HIS A 970 64.64 9.06 72.30
CA HIS A 970 65.75 8.15 72.55
C HIS A 970 65.74 7.55 73.97
N ALA A 971 65.58 8.36 75.02
CA ALA A 971 65.50 7.89 76.41
C ALA A 971 64.20 7.08 76.66
N ALA A 972 63.10 7.48 76.01
CA ALA A 972 61.82 6.78 76.11
C ALA A 972 61.84 5.42 75.39
N LEU A 973 62.51 5.32 74.24
CA LEU A 973 62.74 4.07 73.52
C LEU A 973 63.67 3.14 74.31
N GLN A 974 64.73 3.67 74.93
CA GLN A 974 65.61 2.91 75.82
C GLN A 974 64.88 2.35 77.03
N ALA A 975 63.92 3.10 77.58
CA ALA A 975 63.08 2.67 78.70
C ALA A 975 61.88 1.79 78.28
N HIS A 976 61.66 1.58 76.97
CA HIS A 976 60.50 0.86 76.48
C HIS A 976 60.61 -0.64 76.79
N PRO A 977 59.67 -1.25 77.54
CA PRO A 977 59.84 -2.60 78.09
C PRO A 977 59.94 -3.68 77.01
N ALA A 978 59.24 -3.52 75.89
CA ALA A 978 59.33 -4.46 74.77
C ALA A 978 60.70 -4.40 74.05
N VAL A 979 61.28 -3.21 73.94
CA VAL A 979 62.59 -3.00 73.27
C VAL A 979 63.69 -3.58 74.15
N GLN A 980 63.64 -3.35 75.46
CA GLN A 980 64.60 -3.93 76.42
C GLN A 980 64.58 -5.46 76.43
N ARG A 981 63.39 -6.09 76.40
CA ARG A 981 63.26 -7.55 76.34
C ARG A 981 63.86 -8.12 75.06
N LEU A 982 63.50 -7.56 73.91
CA LEU A 982 64.00 -8.06 72.63
C LEU A 982 65.51 -7.82 72.46
N TYR A 983 66.04 -6.71 73.00
CA TYR A 983 67.49 -6.52 73.04
C TYR A 983 68.18 -7.53 73.93
N ALA A 984 67.62 -7.86 75.10
CA ALA A 984 68.13 -8.95 75.94
C ALA A 984 68.05 -10.33 75.26
N ASP A 985 67.09 -10.54 74.34
CA ASP A 985 66.99 -11.78 73.55
C ASP A 985 68.00 -11.84 72.39
N VAL A 986 68.45 -10.68 71.86
CA VAL A 986 69.42 -10.60 70.73
C VAL A 986 70.87 -10.58 71.21
N THR A 987 71.16 -9.93 72.36
CA THR A 987 72.49 -9.88 72.99
C THR A 987 72.82 -11.16 73.72
#